data_AF-A0AAV8W629-F1
#
_entry.id   AF-A0AAV8W629-F1
#
_cell.length_a   1.000
_cell.length_b   1.000
_cell.length_c   1.000
_cell.angle_alpha   90.00
_cell.angle_beta   90.00
_cell.angle_gamma   90.00
#
_symmetry.space_group_name_H-M   'P 1'
#
loop_
_entity.id
_entity.type
_entity.pdbx_description
1 polymer ?
#
loop_
_entity_poly.entity_id
_entity_poly.type
_entity_poly.pdbx_seq_one_letter_code
_entity_poly.pdbx_strand_id
1 'polypeptide(L)'
;MSVPRDKILKINSMIESVKNKTNIKIREFARLIGTLVSVCPAVTYGWAHIKNFEREKYRALRIRHRGNYEGIMEIPEYLKLDFSWWQKNLSNSNINLIEKPYFLTIYTDASLTGWGASCKGQIASGAWSPSESHFHINYLELLAVLNGLKSFAKEPKNCNILLRVDNITAISYINRMGGIKFAELNDITRKIWEWCEERKILIFASYINTRDNDTADAASRKMHVETEYSLHKTAFNEIRETFGTPQIDLFASYQNKKCKVFASWHPDPECTIIDAFTIPWNNTFFYAFPPFPLLQKVINKIKTEKAKGIVVYPIWKSQPWFPILENLRSSDPIIFTPYKSLLLSPFREEHPMLAYLNRGVPESAIEVLVSSLADSTIKQYNSTYAKWWAFCKDGEVFTSDSNKIIEFLNTELQKGANYNTINQHRSALNTLLQLTDSPLVTRFMKGAFRIRPVFPRYNETWDPNPVLTYLNNLTPLASLTLEKLTYKFVVLLALISSQRVQTLTKVKLSNITYFEDKIEIKITDIIKTSAPGKCQPILTLPYFHENPNLCIATILKYYIDTTQQYRNSHDQLLITIKKPHHPASAQTVAKWIKKGLALGGVNTDIFKSHSTRHASTSAAFKKGLSIESIRRTAGWSEKSSTFNKFYNRPLSQNKSFAEYLLNEK
;
A
#
# COMPACT_ATOMS: atom_id res chain seq x y z
N MET A 1 -29.47 23.91 28.80
CA MET A 1 -28.70 24.15 30.04
C MET A 1 -27.67 25.23 29.72
N SER A 2 -27.82 26.42 30.28
CA SER A 2 -26.90 27.55 30.07
C SER A 2 -26.04 27.76 31.32
N VAL A 3 -24.86 28.38 31.15
CA VAL A 3 -24.02 28.73 32.30
C VAL A 3 -24.70 29.88 33.07
N PRO A 4 -24.95 29.76 34.38
CA PRO A 4 -25.55 30.85 35.15
C PRO A 4 -24.74 32.14 35.07
N ARG A 5 -25.42 33.30 34.96
CA ARG A 5 -24.78 34.61 34.79
C ARG A 5 -23.75 34.91 35.88
N ASP A 6 -24.05 34.59 37.14
CA ASP A 6 -23.13 34.78 38.26
C ASP A 6 -21.85 33.94 38.12
N LYS A 7 -21.99 32.74 37.56
CA LYS A 7 -20.86 31.84 37.29
C LYS A 7 -20.01 32.37 36.13
N ILE A 8 -20.62 32.96 35.11
CA ILE A 8 -19.90 33.65 34.01
C ILE A 8 -19.09 34.82 34.56
N LEU A 9 -19.71 35.70 35.35
CA LEU A 9 -19.02 36.85 35.96
C LEU A 9 -17.85 36.43 36.84
N LYS A 10 -18.04 35.39 37.66
CA LYS A 10 -16.98 34.81 38.49
C LYS A 10 -15.83 34.26 37.65
N ILE A 11 -16.11 33.50 36.60
CA ILE A 11 -15.07 32.95 35.72
C ILE A 11 -14.32 34.07 35.01
N ASN A 12 -15.01 35.09 34.48
CA ASN A 12 -14.37 36.22 33.83
C ASN A 12 -13.45 37.00 34.77
N SER A 13 -13.90 37.25 36.01
CA SER A 13 -13.05 37.88 37.05
C SER A 13 -11.80 37.03 37.35
N MET A 14 -11.95 35.71 37.47
CA MET A 14 -10.81 34.82 37.67
C MET A 14 -9.85 34.82 36.47
N ILE A 15 -10.35 34.80 35.24
CA ILE A 15 -9.52 34.90 34.02
C ILE A 15 -8.76 36.23 34.00
N GLU A 16 -9.43 37.36 34.26
CA GLU A 16 -8.78 38.69 34.30
C GLU A 16 -7.65 38.75 35.32
N SER A 17 -7.85 38.16 36.50
CA SER A 17 -6.82 38.12 37.55
C SER A 17 -5.59 37.27 37.21
N VAL A 18 -5.66 36.44 36.15
CA VAL A 18 -4.62 35.47 35.78
C VAL A 18 -4.00 35.78 34.42
N LYS A 19 -4.77 36.23 33.43
CA LYS A 19 -4.38 36.30 32.01
C LYS A 19 -3.13 37.16 31.73
N ASN A 20 -2.90 38.19 32.56
CA ASN A 20 -1.78 39.13 32.42
C ASN A 20 -0.60 38.80 33.35
N LYS A 21 -0.72 37.77 34.19
CA LYS A 21 0.38 37.35 35.07
C LYS A 21 1.39 36.54 34.27
N THR A 22 2.67 36.75 34.54
CA THR A 22 3.76 35.89 34.04
C THR A 22 3.93 34.65 34.92
N ASN A 23 3.67 34.78 36.22
CA ASN A 23 3.85 33.73 37.21
C ASN A 23 2.64 33.62 38.14
N ILE A 24 2.28 32.40 38.53
CA ILE A 24 1.14 32.11 39.40
C ILE A 24 1.40 30.89 40.27
N LYS A 25 0.82 30.83 41.47
CA LYS A 25 0.81 29.59 42.26
C LYS A 25 0.01 28.51 41.54
N ILE A 26 0.53 27.28 41.53
CA ILE A 26 -0.15 26.14 40.89
C ILE A 26 -1.54 25.91 41.50
N ARG A 27 -1.71 26.12 42.81
CA ARG A 27 -3.02 26.06 43.49
C ARG A 27 -4.05 27.02 42.90
N GLU A 28 -3.66 28.26 42.63
CA GLU A 28 -4.55 29.28 42.07
C GLU A 28 -4.95 28.94 40.64
N PHE A 29 -3.98 28.52 39.82
CA PHE A 29 -4.22 28.08 38.45
C PHE A 29 -5.11 26.82 38.41
N ALA A 30 -4.89 25.87 39.31
CA ALA A 30 -5.73 24.68 39.45
C ALA A 30 -7.18 25.01 39.83
N ARG A 31 -7.40 26.04 40.66
CA ARG A 31 -8.74 26.53 41.02
C ARG A 31 -9.47 27.10 39.80
N LEU A 32 -8.77 27.86 38.96
CA LEU A 32 -9.32 28.34 37.69
C LEU A 32 -9.70 27.16 36.78
N ILE A 33 -8.80 26.20 36.58
CA ILE A 33 -9.06 25.00 35.77
C ILE A 33 -10.28 24.25 36.30
N GLY A 34 -10.37 23.99 37.60
CA GLY A 34 -11.53 23.30 38.20
C GLY A 34 -12.85 24.04 37.95
N THR A 35 -12.81 25.38 38.00
CA THR A 35 -13.99 26.20 37.72
C THR A 35 -14.40 26.12 36.25
N LEU A 36 -13.44 26.17 35.31
CA LEU A 36 -13.68 26.03 33.86
C LEU A 36 -14.19 24.61 33.51
N VAL A 37 -13.57 23.57 34.06
CA VAL A 37 -14.00 22.17 33.89
C VAL A 37 -15.47 21.98 34.30
N SER A 38 -15.90 22.65 35.38
CA SER A 38 -17.28 22.57 35.86
C SER A 38 -18.33 23.19 34.91
N VAL A 39 -17.92 23.95 33.91
CA VAL A 39 -18.82 24.54 32.89
C VAL A 39 -18.64 23.90 31.50
N CYS A 40 -17.61 23.08 31.28
CA CYS A 40 -17.41 22.35 30.02
C CYS A 40 -18.64 21.57 29.50
N PRO A 41 -19.51 20.96 30.34
CA PRO A 41 -20.74 20.33 29.84
C PRO A 41 -21.71 21.29 29.13
N ALA A 42 -21.68 22.58 29.48
CA ALA A 42 -22.57 23.62 28.97
C ALA A 42 -21.91 24.58 27.95
N VAL A 43 -20.61 24.42 27.68
CA VAL A 43 -19.84 25.23 26.72
C VAL A 43 -19.33 24.31 25.61
N THR A 44 -19.88 24.45 24.41
CA THR A 44 -19.50 23.65 23.24
C THR A 44 -18.00 23.81 22.97
N TYR A 45 -17.27 22.70 22.77
CA TYR A 45 -15.80 22.65 22.59
C TYR A 45 -14.93 23.04 23.80
N GLY A 46 -15.53 23.37 24.96
CA GLY A 46 -14.75 23.76 26.15
C GLY A 46 -13.71 22.72 26.60
N TRP A 47 -13.98 21.43 26.34
CA TRP A 47 -13.02 20.36 26.62
C TRP A 47 -11.76 20.40 25.76
N ALA A 48 -11.80 20.94 24.54
CA ALA A 48 -10.61 21.13 23.71
C ALA A 48 -9.73 22.27 24.23
N HIS A 49 -10.36 23.39 24.61
CA HIS A 49 -9.66 24.58 25.10
C HIS A 49 -9.15 24.46 26.54
N ILE A 50 -9.68 23.52 27.34
CA ILE A 50 -9.18 23.30 28.71
C ILE A 50 -7.86 22.50 28.75
N LYS A 51 -7.58 21.69 27.73
CA LYS A 51 -6.48 20.70 27.75
C LYS A 51 -5.10 21.33 27.85
N ASN A 52 -4.88 22.49 27.24
CA ASN A 52 -3.63 23.23 27.34
C ASN A 52 -3.38 23.71 28.79
N PHE A 53 -4.39 24.25 29.46
CA PHE A 53 -4.29 24.63 30.87
C PHE A 53 -4.00 23.41 31.75
N GLU A 54 -4.74 22.31 31.57
CA GLU A 54 -4.52 21.07 32.33
C GLU A 54 -3.10 20.54 32.16
N ARG A 55 -2.55 20.68 30.96
CA ARG A 55 -1.22 20.22 30.59
C ARG A 55 -0.10 21.05 31.22
N GLU A 56 -0.19 22.37 31.16
CA GLU A 56 0.81 23.23 31.81
C GLU A 56 0.76 23.09 33.33
N LYS A 57 -0.44 22.96 33.90
CA LYS A 57 -0.59 22.59 35.32
C LYS A 57 0.10 21.25 35.61
N TYR A 58 -0.15 20.22 34.79
CA TYR A 58 0.44 18.89 34.98
C TYR A 58 1.98 18.93 34.92
N ARG A 59 2.55 19.64 33.94
CA ARG A 59 4.00 19.83 33.81
C ARG A 59 4.59 20.54 35.02
N ALA A 60 4.01 21.66 35.41
CA ALA A 60 4.48 22.41 36.58
C ALA A 60 4.40 21.54 37.84
N LEU A 61 3.24 20.95 38.11
CA LEU A 61 3.01 20.19 39.34
C LEU A 61 3.86 18.92 39.42
N ARG A 62 3.82 18.06 38.40
CA ARG A 62 4.46 16.73 38.45
C ARG A 62 5.94 16.77 38.12
N ILE A 63 6.34 17.56 37.12
CA ILE A 63 7.72 17.54 36.60
C ILE A 63 8.59 18.52 37.38
N ARG A 64 8.11 19.75 37.61
CA ARG A 64 8.94 20.81 38.22
C ARG A 64 8.85 20.86 39.74
N HIS A 65 7.67 20.63 40.31
CA HIS A 65 7.42 20.82 41.75
C HIS A 65 7.09 19.55 42.53
N ARG A 66 7.26 18.35 41.93
CA ARG A 66 7.08 17.03 42.58
C ARG A 66 5.77 16.86 43.37
N GLY A 67 4.69 17.48 42.92
CA GLY A 67 3.37 17.43 43.56
C GLY A 67 3.06 18.60 44.51
N ASN A 68 3.98 19.55 44.70
CA ASN A 68 3.74 20.72 45.54
C ASN A 68 2.88 21.78 44.83
N TYR A 69 1.64 21.95 45.28
CA TYR A 69 0.71 22.96 44.78
C TYR A 69 1.06 24.41 45.16
N GLU A 70 1.96 24.61 46.13
CA GLU A 70 2.50 25.94 46.47
C GLU A 70 3.65 26.38 45.55
N GLY A 71 4.10 25.51 44.64
CA GLY A 71 5.05 25.88 43.60
C GLY A 71 4.51 27.00 42.70
N ILE A 72 5.41 27.84 42.22
CA ILE A 72 5.11 28.91 41.26
C ILE A 72 5.32 28.35 39.84
N MET A 73 4.31 28.47 38.99
CA MET A 73 4.40 28.15 37.58
C MET A 73 4.39 29.41 36.71
N GLU A 74 5.15 29.35 35.62
CA GLU A 74 5.07 30.32 34.54
C GLU A 74 3.81 30.06 33.70
N ILE A 75 3.17 31.13 33.24
CA ILE A 75 2.04 31.05 32.31
C ILE A 75 2.58 31.27 30.90
N PRO A 76 2.63 30.23 30.04
CA PRO A 76 3.10 30.39 28.67
C PRO A 76 2.21 31.34 27.87
N GLU A 77 2.84 32.15 27.02
CA GLU A 77 2.14 33.16 26.21
C GLU A 77 1.06 32.57 25.30
N TYR A 78 1.26 31.35 24.79
CA TYR A 78 0.28 30.69 23.93
C TYR A 78 -1.08 30.44 24.61
N LEU A 79 -1.14 30.41 25.96
CA LEU A 79 -2.40 30.27 26.70
C LEU A 79 -3.30 31.52 26.61
N LYS A 80 -2.76 32.68 26.20
CA LYS A 80 -3.56 33.91 26.01
C LYS A 80 -4.70 33.71 25.00
N LEU A 81 -4.48 32.88 23.98
CA LEU A 81 -5.50 32.52 22.99
C LEU A 81 -6.65 31.75 23.65
N ASP A 82 -6.35 30.79 24.51
CA ASP A 82 -7.36 30.00 25.21
C ASP A 82 -8.10 30.83 26.26
N PHE A 83 -7.42 31.74 26.98
CA PHE A 83 -8.08 32.69 27.88
C PHE A 83 -9.11 33.55 27.13
N SER A 84 -8.69 34.11 25.98
CA SER A 84 -9.56 34.94 25.14
C SER A 84 -10.74 34.15 24.58
N TRP A 85 -10.50 32.90 24.18
CA TRP A 85 -11.54 31.99 23.71
C TRP A 85 -12.60 31.74 24.78
N TRP A 86 -12.19 31.47 26.02
CA TRP A 86 -13.12 31.28 27.13
C TRP A 86 -13.96 32.53 27.38
N GLN A 87 -13.34 33.71 27.45
CA GLN A 87 -14.08 34.97 27.66
C GLN A 87 -15.15 35.22 26.58
N LYS A 88 -14.84 34.89 25.32
CA LYS A 88 -15.76 35.04 24.20
C LYS A 88 -16.92 34.02 24.23
N ASN A 89 -16.66 32.78 24.63
CA ASN A 89 -17.60 31.66 24.48
C ASN A 89 -18.40 31.31 25.74
N LEU A 90 -18.07 31.87 26.91
CA LEU A 90 -18.83 31.63 28.15
C LEU A 90 -20.30 32.08 28.06
N SER A 91 -20.58 33.14 27.30
CA SER A 91 -21.94 33.65 27.08
C SER A 91 -22.71 32.88 26.01
N ASN A 92 -22.00 32.17 25.11
CA ASN A 92 -22.58 31.39 24.02
C ASN A 92 -22.77 29.93 24.47
N SER A 93 -23.64 29.72 25.46
CA SER A 93 -23.88 28.38 26.01
C SER A 93 -24.82 27.56 25.12
N ASN A 94 -24.26 26.63 24.36
CA ASN A 94 -25.00 25.57 23.67
C ASN A 94 -24.59 24.20 24.22
N ILE A 95 -25.55 23.29 24.29
CA ILE A 95 -25.35 21.98 24.91
C ILE A 95 -24.42 21.11 24.05
N ASN A 96 -23.46 20.44 24.67
CA ASN A 96 -22.63 19.38 24.07
C ASN A 96 -23.41 18.05 23.98
N LEU A 97 -24.53 18.00 23.26
CA LEU A 97 -25.22 16.73 23.01
C LEU A 97 -25.04 16.33 21.55
N ILE A 98 -24.36 15.20 21.37
CA ILE A 98 -24.32 14.49 20.10
C ILE A 98 -25.67 13.76 19.98
N GLU A 99 -26.65 14.43 19.40
CA GLU A 99 -27.94 13.83 19.08
C GLU A 99 -27.80 12.89 17.87
N LYS A 100 -28.44 11.72 17.97
CA LYS A 100 -28.61 10.79 16.84
C LYS A 100 -29.89 11.19 16.09
N PRO A 101 -29.91 11.14 14.75
CA PRO A 101 -28.97 10.45 13.86
C PRO A 101 -27.73 11.26 13.48
N TYR A 102 -26.63 10.56 13.18
CA TYR A 102 -25.43 11.19 12.61
C TYR A 102 -25.65 11.54 11.15
N PHE A 103 -25.19 12.72 10.73
CA PHE A 103 -25.31 13.20 9.35
C PHE A 103 -24.39 12.42 8.39
N LEU A 104 -23.17 12.10 8.85
CA LEU A 104 -22.20 11.26 8.12
C LEU A 104 -21.58 10.23 9.05
N THR A 105 -21.20 9.08 8.46
CA THR A 105 -20.32 8.10 9.09
C THR A 105 -19.07 7.97 8.22
N ILE A 106 -17.91 8.30 8.80
CA ILE A 106 -16.61 8.26 8.12
C ILE A 106 -15.78 7.17 8.78
N TYR A 107 -15.23 6.28 7.97
CA TYR A 107 -14.31 5.23 8.39
C TYR A 107 -12.91 5.68 8.04
N THR A 108 -11.95 5.54 8.94
CA THR A 108 -10.56 5.95 8.70
C THR A 108 -9.57 4.88 9.12
N ASP A 109 -8.41 4.88 8.49
CA ASP A 109 -7.30 3.99 8.79
C ASP A 109 -5.97 4.66 8.41
N ALA A 110 -4.92 4.34 9.16
CA ALA A 110 -3.56 4.76 8.84
C ALA A 110 -2.63 3.55 8.68
N SER A 111 -1.76 3.63 7.66
CA SER A 111 -0.63 2.71 7.50
C SER A 111 0.69 3.47 7.67
N LEU A 112 1.82 2.77 7.56
CA LEU A 112 3.14 3.42 7.53
C LEU A 112 3.41 4.16 6.20
N THR A 113 2.61 3.91 5.15
CA THR A 113 2.82 4.46 3.81
C THR A 113 1.82 5.56 3.45
N GLY A 114 0.64 5.57 4.05
CA GLY A 114 -0.41 6.55 3.76
C GLY A 114 -1.63 6.44 4.67
N TRP A 115 -2.67 7.19 4.34
CA TRP A 115 -3.97 7.17 5.00
C TRP A 115 -5.10 6.82 4.04
N GLY A 116 -6.16 6.26 4.61
CA GLY A 116 -7.39 5.94 3.90
C GLY A 116 -8.60 6.36 4.71
N ALA A 117 -9.62 6.82 4.02
CA ALA A 117 -10.93 7.09 4.57
C ALA A 117 -12.03 6.66 3.60
N SER A 118 -13.19 6.26 4.13
CA SER A 118 -14.36 5.98 3.31
C SER A 118 -15.65 6.52 3.93
N CYS A 119 -16.56 6.94 3.07
CA CYS A 119 -17.86 7.49 3.47
C CYS A 119 -18.86 7.27 2.33
N LYS A 120 -20.04 6.69 2.62
CA LYS A 120 -21.13 6.44 1.65
C LYS A 120 -20.66 5.78 0.33
N GLY A 121 -19.72 4.83 0.42
CA GLY A 121 -19.17 4.11 -0.75
C GLY A 121 -18.10 4.88 -1.54
N GLN A 122 -17.80 6.12 -1.18
CA GLN A 122 -16.66 6.88 -1.71
C GLN A 122 -15.41 6.66 -0.85
N ILE A 123 -14.25 6.78 -1.48
CA ILE A 123 -12.93 6.58 -0.85
C ILE A 123 -12.11 7.84 -1.02
N ALA A 124 -11.41 8.23 0.04
CA ALA A 124 -10.38 9.25 0.07
C ALA A 124 -9.08 8.61 0.56
N SER A 125 -7.94 8.92 -0.05
CA SER A 125 -6.66 8.34 0.36
C SER A 125 -5.49 9.19 -0.12
N GLY A 126 -4.37 9.11 0.57
CA GLY A 126 -3.14 9.78 0.17
C GLY A 126 -1.90 9.16 0.82
N ALA A 127 -0.73 9.47 0.27
CA ALA A 127 0.54 9.07 0.85
C ALA A 127 0.83 9.83 2.15
N TRP A 128 1.84 9.41 2.90
CA TRP A 128 2.48 10.30 3.87
C TRP A 128 3.65 11.01 3.21
N SER A 129 3.85 12.30 3.54
CA SER A 129 5.11 12.96 3.22
C SER A 129 6.27 12.27 3.96
N PRO A 130 7.52 12.43 3.50
CA PRO A 130 8.68 11.85 4.18
C PRO A 130 8.80 12.28 5.64
N SER A 131 8.38 13.50 6.00
CA SER A 131 8.33 13.93 7.39
C SER A 131 7.22 13.25 8.18
N GLU A 132 6.04 13.08 7.57
CA GLU A 132 4.89 12.49 8.25
C GLU A 132 5.08 11.00 8.51
N SER A 133 5.68 10.27 7.58
CA SER A 133 5.88 8.81 7.70
C SER A 133 6.74 8.40 8.90
N HIS A 134 7.47 9.33 9.52
CA HIS A 134 8.27 9.08 10.72
C HIS A 134 7.48 9.25 12.03
N PHE A 135 6.26 9.81 11.98
CA PHE A 135 5.43 9.93 13.17
C PHE A 135 4.92 8.56 13.64
N HIS A 136 4.71 8.45 14.95
CA HIS A 136 4.18 7.23 15.55
C HIS A 136 2.77 6.93 15.03
N ILE A 137 2.40 5.64 14.93
CA ILE A 137 1.10 5.21 14.35
C ILE A 137 -0.11 5.92 14.98
N ASN A 138 -0.16 6.10 16.30
CA ASN A 138 -1.23 6.85 16.97
C ASN A 138 -1.40 8.30 16.47
N TYR A 139 -0.31 8.95 16.05
CA TYR A 139 -0.37 10.28 15.44
C TYR A 139 -0.94 10.19 14.02
N LEU A 140 -0.45 9.22 13.24
CA LEU A 140 -0.92 8.97 11.88
C LEU A 140 -2.42 8.63 11.83
N GLU A 141 -2.93 7.90 12.82
CA GLU A 141 -4.36 7.61 12.97
C GLU A 141 -5.19 8.88 13.19
N LEU A 142 -4.74 9.79 14.05
CA LEU A 142 -5.40 11.08 14.25
C LEU A 142 -5.30 11.96 13.00
N LEU A 143 -4.17 11.91 12.30
CA LEU A 143 -3.99 12.63 11.04
C LEU A 143 -4.90 12.07 9.93
N ALA A 144 -5.08 10.75 9.86
CA ALA A 144 -6.04 10.11 8.95
C ALA A 144 -7.48 10.55 9.25
N VAL A 145 -7.84 10.69 10.54
CA VAL A 145 -9.13 11.26 10.95
C VAL A 145 -9.29 12.69 10.45
N LEU A 146 -8.29 13.55 10.63
CA LEU A 146 -8.33 14.93 10.15
C LEU A 146 -8.49 14.98 8.63
N ASN A 147 -7.74 14.16 7.90
CA ASN A 147 -7.82 14.09 6.44
C ASN A 147 -9.16 13.55 5.96
N GLY A 148 -9.71 12.52 6.61
CA GLY A 148 -11.05 12.00 6.33
C GLY A 148 -12.15 13.04 6.54
N LEU A 149 -12.08 13.81 7.63
CA LEU A 149 -12.99 14.93 7.90
C LEU A 149 -12.88 16.01 6.82
N LYS A 150 -11.66 16.44 6.48
CA LYS A 150 -11.44 17.43 5.42
C LYS A 150 -11.91 16.98 4.04
N SER A 151 -11.90 15.67 3.78
CA SER A 151 -12.29 15.09 2.49
C SER A 151 -13.81 14.94 2.35
N PHE A 152 -14.51 14.48 3.40
CA PHE A 152 -15.93 14.15 3.32
C PHE A 152 -16.87 15.15 4.01
N ALA A 153 -16.35 15.97 4.94
CA ALA A 153 -17.14 16.90 5.74
C ALA A 153 -16.79 18.37 5.46
N LYS A 154 -16.35 18.68 4.23
CA LYS A 154 -15.98 20.04 3.81
C LYS A 154 -17.16 21.03 3.85
N GLU A 155 -18.28 20.64 3.26
CA GLU A 155 -19.50 21.46 3.12
C GLU A 155 -20.46 21.40 4.32
N PRO A 156 -20.67 20.24 4.98
CA PRO A 156 -21.58 20.16 6.13
C PRO A 156 -21.18 21.13 7.24
N LYS A 157 -22.17 21.83 7.79
CA LYS A 157 -22.04 22.69 8.97
C LYS A 157 -23.17 22.37 9.93
N ASN A 158 -22.97 22.65 11.22
CA ASN A 158 -23.99 22.45 12.25
C ASN A 158 -24.57 21.02 12.26
N CYS A 159 -23.70 20.01 12.33
CA CYS A 159 -24.09 18.61 12.25
C CYS A 159 -23.21 17.68 13.11
N ASN A 160 -23.68 16.46 13.32
CA ASN A 160 -22.97 15.42 14.07
C ASN A 160 -22.40 14.35 13.14
N ILE A 161 -21.13 13.98 13.31
CA ILE A 161 -20.44 12.99 12.49
C ILE A 161 -19.95 11.83 13.35
N LEU A 162 -20.22 10.60 12.90
CA LEU A 162 -19.68 9.37 13.47
C LEU A 162 -18.35 9.01 12.80
N LEU A 163 -17.30 8.85 13.58
CA LEU A 163 -16.01 8.33 13.15
C LEU A 163 -15.88 6.86 13.54
N ARG A 164 -15.54 6.01 12.58
CA ARG A 164 -15.25 4.58 12.79
C ARG A 164 -13.75 4.39 12.66
N VAL A 165 -13.09 4.13 13.79
CA VAL A 165 -11.63 4.07 13.92
C VAL A 165 -11.27 2.77 14.65
N ASP A 166 -10.20 2.08 14.26
CA ASP A 166 -9.78 0.83 14.91
C ASP A 166 -8.69 1.05 15.98
N ASN A 167 -8.10 2.24 16.03
CA ASN A 167 -7.14 2.65 17.04
C ASN A 167 -7.80 3.21 18.32
N ILE A 168 -7.71 2.48 19.42
CA ILE A 168 -8.28 2.86 20.73
C ILE A 168 -7.68 4.17 21.26
N THR A 169 -6.40 4.44 21.00
CA THR A 169 -5.76 5.69 21.45
C THR A 169 -6.39 6.88 20.74
N ALA A 170 -6.54 6.82 19.42
CA ALA A 170 -7.17 7.87 18.63
C ALA A 170 -8.61 8.11 19.08
N ILE A 171 -9.40 7.05 19.30
CA ILE A 171 -10.77 7.15 19.85
C ILE A 171 -10.78 7.90 21.18
N SER A 172 -9.87 7.54 22.10
CA SER A 172 -9.79 8.19 23.41
C SER A 172 -9.44 9.67 23.30
N TYR A 173 -8.53 10.05 22.39
CA TYR A 173 -8.15 11.45 22.19
C TYR A 173 -9.30 12.26 21.59
N ILE A 174 -9.98 11.72 20.59
CA ILE A 174 -11.13 12.38 19.96
C ILE A 174 -12.25 12.60 20.97
N ASN A 175 -12.72 11.52 21.63
CA ASN A 175 -13.87 11.58 22.52
C ASN A 175 -13.62 12.39 23.80
N ARG A 176 -12.35 12.52 24.24
CA ARG A 176 -11.97 13.37 25.39
C ARG A 176 -11.54 14.77 24.97
N MET A 177 -11.62 15.10 23.69
CA MET A 177 -11.16 16.34 23.07
C MET A 177 -9.70 16.70 23.39
N GLY A 178 -8.83 15.69 23.49
CA GLY A 178 -7.41 15.87 23.74
C GLY A 178 -6.85 15.00 24.87
N GLY A 179 -5.57 15.20 25.17
CA GLY A 179 -4.86 14.47 26.21
C GLY A 179 -3.71 15.28 26.81
N ILE A 180 -3.33 14.97 28.05
CA ILE A 180 -2.34 15.77 28.81
C ILE A 180 -0.91 15.20 28.66
N LYS A 181 -0.79 13.89 28.40
CA LYS A 181 0.49 13.17 28.50
C LYS A 181 1.41 13.40 27.28
N PHE A 182 0.87 13.32 26.08
CA PHE A 182 1.65 13.40 24.83
C PHE A 182 1.29 14.67 24.07
N ALA A 183 2.26 15.59 23.93
CA ALA A 183 2.05 16.90 23.29
C ALA A 183 1.59 16.75 21.84
N GLU A 184 2.33 15.97 21.05
CA GLU A 184 2.09 15.81 19.62
C GLU A 184 0.69 15.28 19.30
N LEU A 185 0.20 14.32 20.10
CA LEU A 185 -1.16 13.78 19.96
C LEU A 185 -2.22 14.81 20.35
N ASN A 186 -1.95 15.64 21.37
CA ASN A 186 -2.84 16.72 21.76
C ASN A 186 -2.91 17.82 20.69
N ASP A 187 -1.77 18.14 20.07
CA ASP A 187 -1.69 19.19 19.05
C ASP A 187 -2.48 18.82 17.80
N ILE A 188 -2.39 17.57 17.32
CA ILE A 188 -3.22 17.11 16.20
C ILE A 188 -4.70 17.00 16.60
N THR A 189 -5.00 16.57 17.82
CA THR A 189 -6.39 16.50 18.32
C THR A 189 -7.01 17.89 18.43
N ARG A 190 -6.25 18.89 18.86
CA ARG A 190 -6.66 20.29 18.86
C ARG A 190 -6.98 20.76 17.44
N LYS A 191 -6.11 20.49 16.46
CA LYS A 191 -6.38 20.83 15.05
C LYS A 191 -7.67 20.21 14.52
N ILE A 192 -7.98 18.97 14.92
CA ILE A 192 -9.25 18.31 14.58
C ILE A 192 -10.44 19.09 15.15
N TRP A 193 -10.40 19.43 16.44
CA TRP A 193 -11.51 20.11 17.10
C TRP A 193 -11.65 21.58 16.69
N GLU A 194 -10.56 22.30 16.44
CA GLU A 194 -10.59 23.66 15.88
C GLU A 194 -11.26 23.65 14.49
N TRP A 195 -10.89 22.69 13.64
CA TRP A 195 -11.51 22.54 12.31
C TRP A 195 -13.02 22.22 12.40
N CYS A 196 -13.42 21.43 13.40
CA CYS A 196 -14.82 21.12 13.67
C CYS A 196 -15.57 22.33 14.24
N GLU A 197 -14.95 23.09 15.13
CA GLU A 197 -15.52 24.30 15.76
C GLU A 197 -15.87 25.36 14.72
N GLU A 198 -14.97 25.64 13.77
CA GLU A 198 -15.21 26.57 12.66
C GLU A 198 -16.49 26.26 11.87
N ARG A 199 -16.90 24.99 11.86
CA ARG A 199 -18.05 24.47 11.11
C ARG A 199 -19.24 24.11 12.02
N LYS A 200 -19.11 24.31 13.33
CA LYS A 200 -20.10 23.86 14.34
C LYS A 200 -20.40 22.36 14.21
N ILE A 201 -19.39 21.55 13.93
CA ILE A 201 -19.51 20.09 13.84
C ILE A 201 -19.17 19.46 15.19
N LEU A 202 -19.94 18.47 15.63
CA LEU A 202 -19.55 17.58 16.72
C LEU A 202 -19.20 16.20 16.16
N ILE A 203 -18.08 15.63 16.62
CA ILE A 203 -17.63 14.32 16.19
C ILE A 203 -17.68 13.33 17.36
N PHE A 204 -18.03 12.08 17.06
CA PHE A 204 -17.98 10.96 18.00
C PHE A 204 -17.20 9.81 17.38
N ALA A 205 -16.14 9.34 18.05
CA ALA A 205 -15.36 8.20 17.60
C ALA A 205 -15.84 6.90 18.26
N SER A 206 -16.03 5.87 17.45
CA SER A 206 -16.48 4.54 17.89
C SER A 206 -15.60 3.46 17.26
N TYR A 207 -15.30 2.43 18.04
CA TYR A 207 -14.46 1.33 17.61
C TYR A 207 -15.08 0.53 16.48
N ILE A 208 -14.28 0.23 15.46
CA ILE A 208 -14.57 -0.78 14.44
C ILE A 208 -13.47 -1.85 14.47
N ASN A 209 -13.85 -3.12 14.26
CA ASN A 209 -12.86 -4.18 14.13
C ASN A 209 -12.05 -3.95 12.85
N THR A 210 -10.72 -4.08 12.91
CA THR A 210 -9.84 -3.92 11.73
C THR A 210 -10.26 -4.82 10.56
N ARG A 211 -10.83 -6.01 10.82
CA ARG A 211 -11.33 -6.91 9.76
C ARG A 211 -12.56 -6.38 9.02
N ASP A 212 -13.32 -5.51 9.68
CA ASP A 212 -14.54 -4.90 9.17
C ASP A 212 -14.27 -3.47 8.63
N ASN A 213 -13.03 -2.97 8.75
CA ASN A 213 -12.56 -1.69 8.23
C ASN A 213 -11.79 -1.85 6.90
N ASP A 214 -12.16 -2.86 6.11
CA ASP A 214 -11.42 -3.31 4.93
C ASP A 214 -11.22 -2.22 3.86
N THR A 215 -12.19 -1.33 3.70
CA THR A 215 -12.20 -0.29 2.68
C THR A 215 -11.19 0.81 3.03
N ALA A 216 -11.20 1.29 4.27
CA ALA A 216 -10.23 2.29 4.72
C ALA A 216 -8.81 1.70 4.84
N ASP A 217 -8.67 0.45 5.33
CA ASP A 217 -7.39 -0.28 5.39
C ASP A 217 -6.78 -0.52 4.00
N ALA A 218 -7.60 -0.92 3.03
CA ALA A 218 -7.14 -1.06 1.66
C ALA A 218 -6.74 0.29 1.07
N ALA A 219 -7.49 1.36 1.35
CA ALA A 219 -7.21 2.71 0.87
C ALA A 219 -5.93 3.30 1.48
N SER A 220 -5.63 3.03 2.75
CA SER A 220 -4.41 3.49 3.42
C SER A 220 -3.13 2.80 2.89
N ARG A 221 -3.29 1.66 2.20
CA ARG A 221 -2.21 0.83 1.67
C ARG A 221 -2.12 0.83 0.15
N LYS A 222 -3.16 1.27 -0.56
CA LYS A 222 -3.18 1.37 -2.02
C LYS A 222 -2.63 2.74 -2.43
N MET A 223 -1.58 2.70 -3.24
CA MET A 223 -0.91 3.91 -3.70
C MET A 223 -0.99 3.97 -5.21
N HIS A 224 -1.63 5.02 -5.73
CA HIS A 224 -1.69 5.28 -7.17
C HIS A 224 -0.46 6.11 -7.57
N VAL A 225 0.72 5.50 -7.50
CA VAL A 225 2.01 6.18 -7.79
C VAL A 225 2.01 6.83 -9.19
N GLU A 226 1.34 6.21 -10.16
CA GLU A 226 1.28 6.67 -11.55
C GLU A 226 0.46 7.95 -11.76
N THR A 227 -0.43 8.32 -10.82
CA THR A 227 -1.31 9.50 -10.95
C THR A 227 -0.87 10.69 -10.10
N GLU A 228 0.20 10.56 -9.33
CA GLU A 228 0.61 11.54 -8.30
C GLU A 228 1.90 12.31 -8.65
N TYR A 229 2.40 12.16 -9.88
CA TYR A 229 3.55 12.92 -10.37
C TYR A 229 3.28 14.42 -10.35
N SER A 230 4.28 15.21 -9.97
CA SER A 230 4.22 16.68 -10.08
C SER A 230 5.57 17.28 -10.46
N LEU A 231 5.57 18.48 -11.03
CA LEU A 231 6.81 19.18 -11.30
C LEU A 231 7.49 19.70 -10.02
N HIS A 232 8.81 19.84 -10.04
CA HIS A 232 9.51 20.58 -8.99
C HIS A 232 8.95 22.00 -8.85
N LYS A 233 9.11 22.59 -7.66
CA LYS A 233 8.73 23.99 -7.42
C LYS A 233 9.49 24.95 -8.33
N THR A 234 10.75 24.67 -8.66
CA THR A 234 11.56 25.50 -9.56
C THR A 234 11.00 25.49 -10.99
N ALA A 235 10.72 24.31 -11.55
CA ALA A 235 10.12 24.17 -12.88
C ALA A 235 8.73 24.83 -12.94
N PHE A 236 7.92 24.67 -11.89
CA PHE A 236 6.62 25.34 -11.81
C PHE A 236 6.75 26.87 -11.72
N ASN A 237 7.76 27.40 -11.01
CA ASN A 237 8.00 28.84 -10.95
C ASN A 237 8.38 29.40 -12.33
N GLU A 238 9.23 28.71 -13.08
CA GLU A 238 9.63 29.08 -14.45
C GLU A 238 8.42 29.10 -15.41
N ILE A 239 7.57 28.08 -15.31
CA ILE A 239 6.27 28.03 -16.01
C ILE A 239 5.42 29.26 -15.69
N ARG A 240 5.33 29.61 -14.40
CA ARG A 240 4.51 30.74 -13.93
C ARG A 240 5.04 32.09 -14.40
N GLU A 241 6.37 32.24 -14.44
CA GLU A 241 7.03 33.45 -14.91
C GLU A 241 6.84 33.65 -16.41
N THR A 242 6.82 32.56 -17.19
CA THR A 242 6.70 32.61 -18.65
C THR A 242 5.25 32.72 -19.12
N PHE A 243 4.34 31.91 -18.57
CA PHE A 243 2.96 31.78 -19.05
C PHE A 243 1.92 32.47 -18.16
N GLY A 244 2.33 33.01 -17.02
CA GLY A 244 1.45 33.66 -16.05
C GLY A 244 0.99 32.72 -14.93
N THR A 245 0.20 33.27 -13.99
CA THR A 245 -0.22 32.54 -12.78
C THR A 245 -1.55 31.82 -12.97
N PRO A 246 -1.57 30.46 -12.96
CA PRO A 246 -2.80 29.68 -13.04
C PRO A 246 -3.66 29.84 -11.78
N GLN A 247 -4.97 29.92 -11.97
CA GLN A 247 -5.96 30.07 -10.89
C GLN A 247 -6.29 28.72 -10.23
N ILE A 248 -6.21 27.63 -11.01
CA ILE A 248 -6.53 26.27 -10.56
C ILE A 248 -5.49 25.26 -11.07
N ASP A 249 -5.17 24.29 -10.22
CA ASP A 249 -4.38 23.10 -10.55
C ASP A 249 -5.30 21.91 -10.79
N LEU A 250 -5.37 21.44 -12.03
CA LEU A 250 -6.18 20.29 -12.44
C LEU A 250 -5.34 19.02 -12.35
N PHE A 251 -5.97 17.94 -11.87
CA PHE A 251 -5.34 16.63 -11.70
C PHE A 251 -4.28 16.58 -10.59
N ALA A 252 -4.48 17.37 -9.54
CA ALA A 252 -3.58 17.43 -8.40
C ALA A 252 -4.20 16.83 -7.13
N SER A 253 -3.34 16.43 -6.20
CA SER A 253 -3.67 16.06 -4.83
C SER A 253 -3.24 17.13 -3.84
N TYR A 254 -3.72 17.03 -2.61
CA TYR A 254 -3.35 17.91 -1.50
C TYR A 254 -1.83 18.03 -1.32
N GLN A 255 -1.11 16.96 -1.63
CA GLN A 255 0.34 16.87 -1.48
C GLN A 255 1.11 17.50 -2.63
N ASN A 256 0.57 17.42 -3.85
CA ASN A 256 1.32 17.76 -5.05
C ASN A 256 0.85 19.07 -5.73
N LYS A 257 -0.27 19.64 -5.23
CA LYS A 257 -0.85 20.90 -5.71
C LYS A 257 0.17 22.04 -5.84
N LYS A 258 0.07 22.76 -6.94
CA LYS A 258 0.85 23.96 -7.27
C LYS A 258 0.03 25.24 -7.11
N CYS A 259 -1.29 25.13 -7.15
CA CYS A 259 -2.22 26.22 -6.90
C CYS A 259 -2.95 26.04 -5.56
N LYS A 260 -3.45 27.16 -5.00
CA LYS A 260 -4.28 27.14 -3.80
C LYS A 260 -5.61 26.41 -4.04
N VAL A 261 -6.21 26.63 -5.21
CA VAL A 261 -7.40 25.94 -5.70
C VAL A 261 -6.94 24.78 -6.58
N PHE A 262 -7.46 23.58 -6.33
CA PHE A 262 -7.08 22.39 -7.10
C PHE A 262 -8.24 21.40 -7.24
N ALA A 263 -8.16 20.57 -8.27
CA ALA A 263 -9.11 19.50 -8.56
C ALA A 263 -8.43 18.12 -8.50
N SER A 264 -8.94 17.25 -7.63
CA SER A 264 -8.43 15.89 -7.41
C SER A 264 -9.39 14.86 -8.01
N TRP A 265 -8.88 13.68 -8.37
CA TRP A 265 -9.71 12.62 -8.97
C TRP A 265 -10.74 12.03 -7.98
N HIS A 266 -10.37 11.95 -6.71
CA HIS A 266 -11.21 11.47 -5.61
C HIS A 266 -11.30 12.52 -4.50
N PRO A 267 -12.26 12.41 -3.56
CA PRO A 267 -12.27 13.26 -2.37
C PRO A 267 -10.88 13.27 -1.69
N ASP A 268 -10.36 14.46 -1.45
CA ASP A 268 -9.00 14.70 -0.97
C ASP A 268 -9.00 15.97 -0.08
N PRO A 269 -8.16 16.09 0.97
CA PRO A 269 -8.23 17.20 1.90
C PRO A 269 -8.07 18.54 1.20
N GLU A 270 -8.99 19.47 1.48
CA GLU A 270 -8.97 20.83 0.93
C GLU A 270 -9.14 20.92 -0.60
N CYS A 271 -9.42 19.80 -1.28
CA CYS A 271 -9.76 19.80 -2.69
C CYS A 271 -10.99 20.70 -2.95
N THR A 272 -10.93 21.49 -4.03
CA THR A 272 -12.06 22.36 -4.42
C THR A 272 -13.06 21.63 -5.29
N ILE A 273 -12.61 20.80 -6.22
CA ILE A 273 -13.42 20.11 -7.21
C ILE A 273 -13.03 18.63 -7.29
N ILE A 274 -14.00 17.74 -7.13
CA ILE A 274 -13.79 16.31 -7.36
C ILE A 274 -13.99 16.03 -8.84
N ASP A 275 -13.00 15.38 -9.46
CA ASP A 275 -12.88 15.13 -10.89
C ASP A 275 -12.85 16.42 -11.74
N ALA A 276 -11.65 16.77 -12.24
CA ALA A 276 -11.42 17.93 -13.07
C ALA A 276 -12.29 17.98 -14.35
N PHE A 277 -12.82 16.84 -14.82
CA PHE A 277 -13.69 16.81 -16.00
C PHE A 277 -15.12 17.26 -15.74
N THR A 278 -15.54 17.40 -14.47
CA THR A 278 -16.92 17.75 -14.09
C THR A 278 -17.24 19.24 -14.16
N ILE A 279 -16.24 20.09 -14.39
CA ILE A 279 -16.39 21.55 -14.46
C ILE A 279 -16.05 22.10 -15.85
N PRO A 280 -16.60 23.24 -16.25
CA PRO A 280 -16.15 23.95 -17.46
C PRO A 280 -14.76 24.58 -17.25
N TRP A 281 -13.90 24.53 -18.27
CA TRP A 281 -12.54 25.09 -18.27
C TRP A 281 -12.43 26.42 -19.05
N ASN A 282 -13.47 26.79 -19.80
CA ASN A 282 -13.49 27.92 -20.74
C ASN A 282 -13.19 29.31 -20.12
N ASN A 283 -13.49 29.50 -18.83
CA ASN A 283 -13.36 30.80 -18.14
C ASN A 283 -12.30 30.83 -17.03
N THR A 284 -11.47 29.79 -16.92
CA THR A 284 -10.48 29.67 -15.84
C THR A 284 -9.11 29.38 -16.44
N PHE A 285 -8.13 30.24 -16.16
CA PHE A 285 -6.76 29.97 -16.57
C PHE A 285 -6.19 28.88 -15.66
N PHE A 286 -6.06 27.66 -16.19
CA PHE A 286 -5.68 26.48 -15.42
C PHE A 286 -4.24 26.06 -15.67
N TYR A 287 -3.69 25.31 -14.72
CA TYR A 287 -2.52 24.45 -14.91
C TYR A 287 -2.99 23.00 -14.83
N ALA A 288 -2.55 22.15 -15.74
CA ALA A 288 -2.90 20.74 -15.77
C ALA A 288 -1.65 19.89 -15.95
N PHE A 289 -1.41 19.00 -15.00
CA PHE A 289 -0.46 17.90 -15.15
C PHE A 289 -1.19 16.56 -15.02
N PRO A 290 -1.92 16.16 -16.08
CA PRO A 290 -2.75 14.96 -16.04
C PRO A 290 -1.90 13.69 -16.06
N PRO A 291 -2.42 12.58 -15.48
CA PRO A 291 -1.95 11.25 -15.84
C PRO A 291 -1.93 11.09 -17.36
N PHE A 292 -0.80 10.66 -17.93
CA PHE A 292 -0.60 10.65 -19.39
C PHE A 292 -1.67 9.88 -20.20
N PRO A 293 -2.26 8.77 -19.71
CA PRO A 293 -3.39 8.12 -20.40
C PRO A 293 -4.62 9.02 -20.60
N LEU A 294 -4.77 10.08 -19.82
CA LEU A 294 -5.89 11.02 -19.89
C LEU A 294 -5.65 12.20 -20.84
N LEU A 295 -4.43 12.37 -21.39
CA LEU A 295 -4.07 13.52 -22.23
C LEU A 295 -5.01 13.71 -23.42
N GLN A 296 -5.41 12.63 -24.10
CA GLN A 296 -6.36 12.71 -25.21
C GLN A 296 -7.72 13.30 -24.77
N LYS A 297 -8.20 12.94 -23.58
CA LYS A 297 -9.45 13.46 -23.01
C LYS A 297 -9.31 14.93 -22.60
N VAL A 298 -8.16 15.31 -22.04
CA VAL A 298 -7.80 16.70 -21.71
C VAL A 298 -7.82 17.57 -22.97
N ILE A 299 -7.15 17.13 -24.04
CA ILE A 299 -7.09 17.84 -25.33
C ILE A 299 -8.48 18.00 -25.94
N ASN A 300 -9.29 16.94 -25.92
CA ASN A 300 -10.66 17.01 -26.44
C ASN A 300 -11.50 18.03 -25.66
N LYS A 301 -11.33 18.11 -24.33
CA LYS A 301 -12.03 19.10 -23.50
C LYS A 301 -11.56 20.52 -23.79
N ILE A 302 -10.25 20.75 -23.92
CA ILE A 302 -9.68 22.05 -24.31
C ILE A 302 -10.25 22.51 -25.65
N LYS A 303 -10.27 21.62 -26.65
CA LYS A 303 -10.80 21.92 -27.99
C LYS A 303 -12.30 22.22 -27.96
N THR A 304 -13.08 21.40 -27.26
CA THR A 304 -14.55 21.52 -27.20
C THR A 304 -14.97 22.80 -26.49
N GLU A 305 -14.32 23.11 -25.37
CA GLU A 305 -14.68 24.25 -24.52
C GLU A 305 -13.92 25.53 -24.90
N LYS A 306 -13.04 25.48 -25.90
CA LYS A 306 -12.14 26.57 -26.28
C LYS A 306 -11.38 27.13 -25.05
N ALA A 307 -10.96 26.23 -24.17
CA ALA A 307 -10.33 26.60 -22.92
C ALA A 307 -8.86 27.02 -23.13
N LYS A 308 -8.35 27.88 -22.25
CA LYS A 308 -6.95 28.33 -22.27
C LYS A 308 -6.28 28.01 -20.94
N GLY A 309 -5.14 27.33 -21.00
CA GLY A 309 -4.38 26.93 -19.81
C GLY A 309 -3.00 26.39 -20.15
N ILE A 310 -2.26 26.06 -19.11
CA ILE A 310 -0.93 25.46 -19.19
C ILE A 310 -1.09 23.95 -19.03
N VAL A 311 -0.58 23.20 -20.00
CA VAL A 311 -0.60 21.72 -19.96
C VAL A 311 0.82 21.21 -19.94
N VAL A 312 1.13 20.34 -18.97
CA VAL A 312 2.39 19.59 -18.92
C VAL A 312 2.17 18.26 -19.62
N TYR A 313 3.00 17.98 -20.63
CA TYR A 313 2.93 16.76 -21.43
C TYR A 313 4.33 16.30 -21.85
N PRO A 314 4.54 14.99 -22.06
CA PRO A 314 5.82 14.47 -22.53
C PRO A 314 5.96 14.68 -24.05
N ILE A 315 7.19 14.81 -24.56
CA ILE A 315 7.46 14.98 -25.99
C ILE A 315 7.40 13.62 -26.71
N TRP A 316 6.19 13.06 -26.83
CA TRP A 316 5.96 11.76 -27.48
C TRP A 316 5.38 11.92 -28.89
N LYS A 317 6.25 12.22 -29.86
CA LYS A 317 5.86 12.52 -31.25
C LYS A 317 5.06 11.41 -31.95
N SER A 318 5.20 10.16 -31.51
CA SER A 318 4.47 9.01 -32.06
C SER A 318 3.02 8.88 -31.57
N GLN A 319 2.62 9.65 -30.55
CA GLN A 319 1.29 9.54 -29.97
C GLN A 319 0.24 10.28 -30.81
N PRO A 320 -0.97 9.71 -31.01
CA PRO A 320 -2.03 10.33 -31.82
C PRO A 320 -2.44 11.73 -31.34
N TRP A 321 -2.32 11.98 -30.04
CA TRP A 321 -2.68 13.27 -29.44
C TRP A 321 -1.62 14.37 -29.63
N PHE A 322 -0.36 14.02 -29.89
CA PHE A 322 0.75 14.97 -29.99
C PHE A 322 0.58 16.02 -31.09
N PRO A 323 0.30 15.66 -32.36
CA PRO A 323 0.09 16.65 -33.42
C PRO A 323 -1.15 17.53 -33.20
N ILE A 324 -2.17 17.00 -32.52
CA ILE A 324 -3.37 17.77 -32.19
C ILE A 324 -3.04 18.84 -31.15
N LEU A 325 -2.25 18.49 -30.14
CA LEU A 325 -1.82 19.43 -29.10
C LEU A 325 -0.93 20.53 -29.69
N GLU A 326 0.03 20.19 -30.56
CA GLU A 326 0.87 21.18 -31.24
C GLU A 326 0.06 22.18 -32.08
N ASN A 327 -1.03 21.72 -32.72
CA ASN A 327 -1.95 22.61 -33.45
C ASN A 327 -2.81 23.51 -32.54
N LEU A 328 -3.00 23.14 -31.27
CA LEU A 328 -3.76 23.93 -30.29
C LEU A 328 -2.88 24.91 -29.51
N ARG A 329 -1.56 24.90 -29.75
CA ARG A 329 -0.58 25.68 -29.01
C ARG A 329 -0.72 27.18 -29.30
N SER A 330 -0.75 28.01 -28.26
CA SER A 330 -0.86 29.47 -28.38
C SER A 330 0.47 30.23 -28.23
N SER A 331 1.53 29.57 -27.80
CA SER A 331 2.85 30.15 -27.50
C SER A 331 3.94 29.09 -27.58
N ASP A 332 5.21 29.47 -27.69
CA ASP A 332 6.29 28.49 -27.69
C ASP A 332 6.38 27.73 -26.35
N PRO A 333 6.66 26.41 -26.37
CA PRO A 333 6.71 25.59 -25.17
C PRO A 333 8.04 25.79 -24.44
N ILE A 334 8.01 25.71 -23.11
CA ILE A 334 9.23 25.53 -22.31
C ILE A 334 9.63 24.06 -22.41
N ILE A 335 10.84 23.80 -22.86
CA ILE A 335 11.39 22.44 -22.93
C ILE A 335 12.25 22.20 -21.70
N PHE A 336 11.72 21.46 -20.74
CA PHE A 336 12.52 20.97 -19.62
C PHE A 336 13.35 19.76 -20.06
N THR A 337 14.68 19.90 -20.04
CA THR A 337 15.56 18.75 -20.14
C THR A 337 15.43 17.89 -18.87
N PRO A 338 15.53 16.55 -18.94
CA PRO A 338 15.41 15.71 -17.76
C PRO A 338 16.48 16.05 -16.71
N TYR A 339 16.08 16.36 -15.48
CA TYR A 339 16.99 16.51 -14.33
C TYR A 339 16.36 15.96 -13.04
N LYS A 340 17.19 15.55 -12.09
CA LYS A 340 16.87 14.73 -10.89
C LYS A 340 15.68 15.22 -10.04
N SER A 341 15.39 16.52 -10.05
CA SER A 341 14.29 17.09 -9.26
C SER A 341 13.06 17.43 -10.09
N LEU A 342 13.14 17.39 -11.43
CA LEU A 342 12.11 17.88 -12.34
C LEU A 342 10.75 17.24 -12.07
N LEU A 343 10.70 15.91 -11.90
CA LEU A 343 9.48 15.16 -11.56
C LEU A 343 9.56 14.62 -10.13
N LEU A 344 8.59 15.00 -9.32
CA LEU A 344 8.39 14.54 -7.95
C LEU A 344 7.27 13.50 -7.94
N SER A 345 7.60 12.27 -7.53
CA SER A 345 6.63 11.24 -7.13
C SER A 345 6.39 11.32 -5.61
N PRO A 346 5.20 10.93 -5.09
CA PRO A 346 4.91 10.90 -3.65
C PRO A 346 5.90 10.06 -2.84
N PHE A 347 6.58 9.11 -3.48
CA PHE A 347 7.81 8.50 -2.99
C PHE A 347 8.92 8.88 -3.94
N ARG A 348 10.09 9.27 -3.43
CA ARG A 348 11.30 9.52 -4.22
C ARG A 348 11.81 8.23 -4.90
N GLU A 349 11.04 7.69 -5.83
CA GLU A 349 11.38 6.55 -6.68
C GLU A 349 11.18 6.99 -8.14
N GLU A 350 12.29 7.31 -8.79
CA GLU A 350 12.34 7.51 -10.22
C GLU A 350 12.39 6.15 -10.93
N HIS A 351 11.60 6.02 -11.99
CA HIS A 351 11.45 4.81 -12.79
C HIS A 351 12.80 4.42 -13.45
N PRO A 352 13.13 3.11 -13.60
CA PRO A 352 14.35 2.64 -14.27
C PRO A 352 14.60 3.17 -15.70
N MET A 353 13.65 3.89 -16.29
CA MET A 353 13.77 4.56 -17.59
C MET A 353 14.82 5.67 -17.57
N LEU A 354 14.98 6.40 -16.45
CA LEU A 354 15.94 7.49 -16.32
C LEU A 354 17.40 7.00 -16.38
N ALA A 355 17.65 5.77 -15.94
CA ALA A 355 18.95 5.14 -16.08
C ALA A 355 19.32 4.88 -17.55
N TYR A 356 18.36 4.52 -18.39
CA TYR A 356 18.59 4.29 -19.81
C TYR A 356 18.71 5.60 -20.59
N LEU A 357 17.90 6.61 -20.27
CA LEU A 357 18.02 7.96 -20.84
C LEU A 357 19.39 8.58 -20.57
N ASN A 358 19.89 8.50 -19.33
CA ASN A 358 21.21 9.02 -18.95
C ASN A 358 22.37 8.29 -19.65
N ARG A 359 22.13 7.11 -20.23
CA ARG A 359 23.11 6.33 -21.00
C ARG A 359 23.08 6.61 -22.50
N GLY A 360 22.29 7.60 -22.94
CA GLY A 360 22.14 7.92 -24.36
C GLY A 360 21.40 6.84 -25.16
N VAL A 361 20.63 5.97 -24.48
CA VAL A 361 19.77 5.01 -25.16
C VAL A 361 18.67 5.77 -25.91
N PRO A 362 18.43 5.48 -27.20
CA PRO A 362 17.32 6.09 -27.93
C PRO A 362 16.00 5.86 -27.21
N GLU A 363 15.21 6.92 -27.01
CA GLU A 363 13.95 6.86 -26.26
C GLU A 363 12.99 5.78 -26.82
N SER A 364 13.01 5.59 -28.14
CA SER A 364 12.25 4.55 -28.86
C SER A 364 12.59 3.11 -28.43
N ALA A 365 13.77 2.86 -27.87
CA ALA A 365 14.21 1.55 -27.42
C ALA A 365 13.97 1.31 -25.92
N ILE A 366 13.60 2.34 -25.16
CA ILE A 366 13.52 2.28 -23.69
C ILE A 366 12.40 1.36 -23.23
N GLU A 367 11.21 1.47 -23.82
CA GLU A 367 10.07 0.60 -23.47
C GLU A 367 10.42 -0.87 -23.71
N VAL A 368 11.11 -1.16 -24.82
CA VAL A 368 11.60 -2.50 -25.15
C VAL A 368 12.62 -2.99 -24.11
N LEU A 369 13.56 -2.14 -23.69
CA LEU A 369 14.54 -2.50 -22.66
C LEU A 369 13.90 -2.72 -21.28
N VAL A 370 12.93 -1.89 -20.90
CA VAL A 370 12.16 -2.06 -19.64
C VAL A 370 11.38 -3.37 -19.67
N SER A 371 10.80 -3.74 -20.82
CA SER A 371 10.07 -5.01 -20.99
C SER A 371 10.92 -6.27 -20.78
N SER A 372 12.25 -6.14 -20.77
CA SER A 372 13.16 -7.25 -20.44
C SER A 372 13.04 -7.71 -18.97
N LEU A 373 12.49 -6.86 -18.10
CA LEU A 373 12.25 -7.16 -16.70
C LEU A 373 10.76 -7.41 -16.48
N ALA A 374 10.43 -8.52 -15.82
CA ALA A 374 9.05 -8.76 -15.37
C ALA A 374 8.65 -7.76 -14.27
N ASP A 375 7.36 -7.39 -14.20
CA ASP A 375 6.83 -6.45 -13.19
C ASP A 375 7.20 -6.83 -11.75
N SER A 376 7.24 -8.13 -11.45
CA SER A 376 7.65 -8.62 -10.13
C SER A 376 9.11 -8.31 -9.82
N THR A 377 9.98 -8.35 -10.83
CA THR A 377 11.40 -8.02 -10.72
C THR A 377 11.57 -6.51 -10.54
N ILE A 378 10.82 -5.69 -11.27
CA ILE A 378 10.81 -4.23 -11.11
C ILE A 378 10.40 -3.87 -9.67
N LYS A 379 9.27 -4.40 -9.19
CA LYS A 379 8.81 -4.20 -7.80
C LYS A 379 9.86 -4.61 -6.77
N GLN A 380 10.55 -5.72 -7.01
CA GLN A 380 11.63 -6.20 -6.14
C GLN A 380 12.88 -5.29 -6.20
N TYR A 381 13.21 -4.76 -7.37
CA TYR A 381 14.37 -3.89 -7.58
C TYR A 381 14.15 -2.48 -7.02
N ASN A 382 12.93 -1.94 -7.08
CA ASN A 382 12.58 -0.63 -6.51
C ASN A 382 13.00 -0.49 -5.03
N SER A 383 12.81 -1.54 -4.23
CA SER A 383 13.30 -1.54 -2.85
C SER A 383 14.82 -1.35 -2.73
N THR A 384 15.59 -1.86 -3.69
CA THR A 384 17.04 -1.59 -3.75
C THR A 384 17.30 -0.17 -4.17
N TYR A 385 16.62 0.32 -5.21
CA TYR A 385 16.82 1.67 -5.73
C TYR A 385 16.52 2.71 -4.65
N ALA A 386 15.41 2.59 -3.92
CA ALA A 386 15.12 3.48 -2.80
C ALA A 386 16.26 3.56 -1.77
N LYS A 387 16.83 2.40 -1.40
CA LYS A 387 17.94 2.33 -0.44
C LYS A 387 19.25 2.89 -1.02
N TRP A 388 19.55 2.60 -2.28
CA TRP A 388 20.74 3.11 -2.96
C TRP A 388 20.69 4.63 -3.11
N TRP A 389 19.54 5.18 -3.49
CA TRP A 389 19.33 6.62 -3.58
C TRP A 389 19.46 7.32 -2.23
N ALA A 390 18.96 6.71 -1.15
CA ALA A 390 19.13 7.24 0.20
C ALA A 390 20.59 7.18 0.66
N PHE A 391 21.39 6.27 0.09
CA PHE A 391 22.80 6.08 0.42
C PHE A 391 23.73 7.03 -0.37
N CYS A 392 23.42 7.31 -1.64
CA CYS A 392 24.23 8.16 -2.52
C CYS A 392 24.00 9.65 -2.30
N LYS A 393 25.05 10.46 -2.56
CA LYS A 393 24.91 11.92 -2.68
C LYS A 393 24.39 12.31 -4.08
N ASP A 394 24.04 13.58 -4.27
CA ASP A 394 23.55 14.08 -5.57
C ASP A 394 24.56 13.82 -6.70
N GLY A 395 24.06 13.33 -7.85
CA GLY A 395 24.89 12.96 -9.02
C GLY A 395 25.45 11.53 -9.00
N GLU A 396 25.85 11.01 -7.84
CA GLU A 396 26.57 9.71 -7.72
C GLU A 396 25.72 8.48 -8.03
N VAL A 397 24.38 8.62 -8.00
CA VAL A 397 23.41 7.55 -8.16
C VAL A 397 23.59 6.75 -9.46
N PHE A 398 23.92 7.44 -10.55
CA PHE A 398 24.08 6.87 -11.90
C PHE A 398 25.54 6.79 -12.34
N THR A 399 26.45 7.48 -11.65
CA THR A 399 27.88 7.57 -11.95
C THR A 399 28.70 7.20 -10.71
N SER A 400 28.52 5.96 -10.23
CA SER A 400 29.27 5.40 -9.10
C SER A 400 30.32 4.40 -9.56
N ASP A 401 31.21 3.99 -8.66
CA ASP A 401 32.24 2.97 -8.90
C ASP A 401 31.96 1.65 -8.13
N SER A 402 32.83 0.65 -8.34
CA SER A 402 32.75 -0.64 -7.63
C SER A 402 32.93 -0.52 -6.12
N ASN A 403 33.71 0.45 -5.63
CA ASN A 403 33.98 0.62 -4.20
C ASN A 403 32.74 1.13 -3.48
N LYS A 404 32.01 2.08 -4.08
CA LYS A 404 30.77 2.62 -3.54
C LYS A 404 29.66 1.58 -3.49
N ILE A 405 29.59 0.71 -4.50
CA ILE A 405 28.69 -0.45 -4.50
C ILE A 405 29.03 -1.37 -3.32
N ILE A 406 30.32 -1.68 -3.10
CA ILE A 406 30.76 -2.52 -1.98
C ILE A 406 30.42 -1.86 -0.64
N GLU A 407 30.61 -0.55 -0.50
CA GLU A 407 30.27 0.20 0.70
C GLU A 407 28.77 0.07 1.02
N PHE A 408 27.90 0.29 0.04
CA PHE A 408 26.46 0.12 0.19
C PHE A 408 26.06 -1.31 0.56
N LEU A 409 26.58 -2.31 -0.17
CA LEU A 409 26.28 -3.71 0.10
C LEU A 409 26.76 -4.12 1.50
N ASN A 410 27.89 -3.58 1.96
CA ASN A 410 28.38 -3.77 3.32
C ASN A 410 27.47 -3.09 4.34
N THR A 411 27.00 -1.86 4.09
CA THR A 411 26.03 -1.18 4.97
C THR A 411 24.76 -2.02 5.15
N GLU A 412 24.18 -2.53 4.07
CA GLU A 412 22.98 -3.38 4.17
C GLU A 412 23.27 -4.72 4.84
N LEU A 413 24.48 -5.28 4.64
CA LEU A 413 24.92 -6.46 5.38
C LEU A 413 25.01 -6.15 6.88
N GLN A 414 25.61 -5.03 7.30
CA GLN A 414 25.68 -4.66 8.72
C GLN A 414 24.28 -4.45 9.34
N LYS A 415 23.32 -3.92 8.58
CA LYS A 415 21.91 -3.75 9.01
C LYS A 415 21.12 -5.06 9.19
N GLY A 416 21.69 -6.22 8.90
CA GLY A 416 21.01 -7.51 9.11
C GLY A 416 20.50 -8.20 7.84
N ALA A 417 20.74 -7.64 6.64
CA ALA A 417 20.31 -8.30 5.40
C ALA A 417 21.03 -9.66 5.18
N ASN A 418 20.28 -10.67 4.72
CA ASN A 418 20.85 -11.98 4.38
C ASN A 418 21.49 -11.97 2.98
N TYR A 419 22.26 -13.01 2.66
CA TYR A 419 22.96 -13.11 1.37
C TYR A 419 22.05 -12.95 0.14
N ASN A 420 20.83 -13.51 0.16
CA ASN A 420 19.90 -13.41 -0.97
C ASN A 420 19.45 -11.95 -1.19
N THR A 421 19.20 -11.21 -0.10
CA THR A 421 18.87 -9.78 -0.16
C THR A 421 20.05 -8.97 -0.69
N ILE A 422 21.28 -9.25 -0.25
CA ILE A 422 22.48 -8.58 -0.78
C ILE A 422 22.67 -8.89 -2.27
N ASN A 423 22.46 -10.14 -2.68
CA ASN A 423 22.59 -10.51 -4.09
C ASN A 423 21.49 -9.90 -4.97
N GLN A 424 20.29 -9.69 -4.42
CA GLN A 424 19.24 -8.90 -5.08
C GLN A 424 19.69 -7.45 -5.23
N HIS A 425 20.24 -6.83 -4.19
CA HIS A 425 20.76 -5.47 -4.26
C HIS A 425 21.85 -5.35 -5.34
N ARG A 426 22.81 -6.28 -5.36
CA ARG A 426 23.82 -6.38 -6.42
C ARG A 426 23.18 -6.47 -7.80
N SER A 427 22.23 -7.38 -8.00
CA SER A 427 21.62 -7.61 -9.31
C SER A 427 20.82 -6.39 -9.81
N ALA A 428 20.12 -5.71 -8.91
CA ALA A 428 19.39 -4.48 -9.22
C ALA A 428 20.35 -3.33 -9.55
N LEU A 429 21.45 -3.17 -8.80
CA LEU A 429 22.46 -2.17 -9.12
C LEU A 429 23.21 -2.49 -10.43
N ASN A 430 23.30 -3.75 -10.85
CA ASN A 430 23.89 -4.07 -12.14
C ASN A 430 23.09 -3.50 -13.32
N THR A 431 21.76 -3.52 -13.23
CA THR A 431 20.94 -2.91 -14.29
C THR A 431 21.11 -1.39 -14.33
N LEU A 432 21.42 -0.77 -13.18
CA LEU A 432 21.63 0.68 -13.02
C LEU A 432 23.04 1.16 -13.35
N LEU A 433 24.08 0.38 -13.06
CA LEU A 433 25.48 0.81 -13.13
C LEU A 433 26.36 -0.06 -14.03
N GLN A 434 26.00 -1.33 -14.28
CA GLN A 434 26.82 -2.32 -15.00
C GLN A 434 28.24 -2.56 -14.41
N LEU A 435 28.45 -2.18 -13.15
CA LEU A 435 29.76 -2.28 -12.47
C LEU A 435 29.82 -3.39 -11.43
N THR A 436 28.74 -4.16 -11.25
CA THR A 436 28.64 -5.14 -10.16
C THR A 436 29.26 -6.50 -10.47
N ASP A 437 29.75 -6.67 -11.70
CA ASP A 437 30.50 -7.85 -12.15
C ASP A 437 32.02 -7.67 -11.99
N SER A 438 32.46 -6.61 -11.29
CA SER A 438 33.88 -6.43 -10.96
C SER A 438 34.41 -7.55 -10.04
N PRO A 439 35.71 -7.89 -10.13
CA PRO A 439 36.32 -8.93 -9.28
C PRO A 439 36.15 -8.66 -7.78
N LEU A 440 36.20 -7.39 -7.38
CA LEU A 440 36.05 -6.97 -5.99
C LEU A 440 34.62 -7.18 -5.47
N VAL A 441 33.60 -6.79 -6.24
CA VAL A 441 32.20 -7.04 -5.87
C VAL A 441 31.93 -8.56 -5.79
N THR A 442 32.48 -9.34 -6.73
CA THR A 442 32.38 -10.81 -6.70
C THR A 442 33.04 -11.39 -5.45
N ARG A 443 34.23 -10.92 -5.08
CA ARG A 443 34.93 -11.34 -3.86
C ARG A 443 34.17 -10.92 -2.60
N PHE A 444 33.59 -9.73 -2.59
CA PHE A 444 32.72 -9.26 -1.52
C PHE A 444 31.51 -10.19 -1.33
N MET A 445 30.82 -10.57 -2.41
CA MET A 445 29.69 -11.50 -2.33
C MET A 445 30.09 -12.87 -1.77
N LYS A 446 31.27 -13.39 -2.13
CA LYS A 446 31.81 -14.61 -1.51
C LYS A 446 32.02 -14.44 -0.01
N GLY A 447 32.53 -13.28 0.41
CA GLY A 447 32.66 -12.91 1.84
C GLY A 447 31.32 -12.82 2.54
N ALA A 448 30.35 -12.11 1.96
CA ALA A 448 28.99 -11.96 2.49
C ALA A 448 28.30 -13.31 2.71
N PHE A 449 28.47 -14.26 1.78
CA PHE A 449 27.99 -15.64 1.95
C PHE A 449 28.67 -16.35 3.13
N ARG A 450 29.99 -16.20 3.31
CA ARG A 450 30.71 -16.83 4.43
C ARG A 450 30.29 -16.25 5.79
N ILE A 451 30.02 -14.95 5.85
CA ILE A 451 29.56 -14.27 7.08
C ILE A 451 28.11 -14.65 7.38
N ARG A 452 27.25 -14.72 6.36
CA ARG A 452 25.83 -15.06 6.49
C ARG A 452 25.41 -16.11 5.47
N PRO A 453 25.75 -17.39 5.73
CA PRO A 453 25.45 -18.45 4.79
C PRO A 453 23.93 -18.64 4.70
N VAL A 454 23.46 -18.83 3.47
CA VAL A 454 22.07 -19.17 3.19
C VAL A 454 22.04 -20.50 2.47
N PHE A 455 21.31 -21.46 3.05
CA PHE A 455 21.20 -22.81 2.50
C PHE A 455 19.83 -23.04 1.88
N PRO A 456 19.70 -24.03 0.97
CA PRO A 456 18.40 -24.43 0.46
C PRO A 456 17.44 -24.76 1.60
N ARG A 457 16.19 -24.27 1.49
CA ARG A 457 15.16 -24.49 2.50
C ARG A 457 14.81 -25.97 2.71
N TYR A 458 14.93 -26.78 1.65
CA TYR A 458 14.52 -28.19 1.65
C TYR A 458 15.72 -29.09 1.30
N ASN A 459 16.16 -29.85 2.29
CA ASN A 459 17.07 -31.00 2.15
C ASN A 459 16.30 -32.33 2.01
N GLU A 460 15.03 -32.35 2.39
CA GLU A 460 14.10 -33.47 2.25
C GLU A 460 12.73 -33.01 1.70
N THR A 461 11.86 -33.95 1.38
CA THR A 461 10.48 -33.69 0.93
C THR A 461 9.47 -34.63 1.61
N TRP A 462 8.19 -34.34 1.43
CA TRP A 462 7.08 -35.08 2.05
C TRP A 462 6.43 -36.06 1.08
N ASP A 463 5.78 -37.11 1.60
CA ASP A 463 5.06 -38.10 0.80
C ASP A 463 3.71 -37.55 0.32
N PRO A 464 3.43 -37.51 -1.00
CA PRO A 464 2.11 -37.11 -1.51
C PRO A 464 0.93 -37.98 -1.05
N ASN A 465 1.14 -39.24 -0.65
CA ASN A 465 0.02 -40.17 -0.43
C ASN A 465 -1.01 -39.72 0.63
N PRO A 466 -0.63 -39.24 1.84
CA PRO A 466 -1.60 -38.75 2.82
C PRO A 466 -2.48 -37.62 2.28
N VAL A 467 -1.90 -36.72 1.49
CA VAL A 467 -2.66 -35.65 0.82
C VAL A 467 -3.60 -36.23 -0.22
N LEU A 468 -3.14 -37.18 -1.06
CA LEU A 468 -3.99 -37.84 -2.04
C LEU A 468 -5.16 -38.59 -1.39
N THR A 469 -4.93 -39.28 -0.26
CA THR A 469 -5.97 -39.95 0.53
C THR A 469 -6.99 -38.95 1.07
N TYR A 470 -6.53 -37.82 1.64
CA TYR A 470 -7.42 -36.75 2.07
C TYR A 470 -8.28 -36.22 0.92
N LEU A 471 -7.66 -35.94 -0.24
CA LEU A 471 -8.36 -35.45 -1.43
C LEU A 471 -9.37 -36.47 -1.98
N ASN A 472 -9.06 -37.75 -1.90
CA ASN A 472 -9.94 -38.84 -2.32
C ASN A 472 -11.24 -38.85 -1.51
N ASN A 473 -11.14 -38.57 -0.21
CA ASN A 473 -12.28 -38.57 0.72
C ASN A 473 -13.18 -37.32 0.60
N LEU A 474 -12.78 -36.31 -0.17
CA LEU A 474 -13.63 -35.15 -0.48
C LEU A 474 -14.64 -35.51 -1.60
N THR A 475 -15.61 -36.35 -1.27
CA THR A 475 -16.64 -36.86 -2.19
C THR A 475 -17.98 -37.00 -1.44
N PRO A 476 -19.14 -36.89 -2.11
CA PRO A 476 -19.35 -36.50 -3.51
C PRO A 476 -19.01 -35.02 -3.77
N LEU A 477 -18.64 -34.66 -5.00
CA LEU A 477 -18.33 -33.26 -5.38
C LEU A 477 -19.52 -32.31 -5.12
N ALA A 478 -20.74 -32.81 -5.30
CA ALA A 478 -21.98 -32.09 -5.09
C ALA A 478 -22.21 -31.60 -3.65
N SER A 479 -21.64 -32.27 -2.65
CA SER A 479 -21.79 -31.88 -1.24
C SER A 479 -20.70 -30.91 -0.77
N LEU A 480 -19.69 -30.63 -1.60
CA LEU A 480 -18.58 -29.78 -1.20
C LEU A 480 -18.95 -28.30 -1.27
N THR A 481 -18.55 -27.56 -0.24
CA THR A 481 -18.52 -26.10 -0.32
C THR A 481 -17.53 -25.64 -1.39
N LEU A 482 -17.74 -24.44 -1.95
CA LEU A 482 -16.81 -23.85 -2.92
C LEU A 482 -15.37 -23.81 -2.38
N GLU A 483 -15.19 -23.60 -1.08
CA GLU A 483 -13.88 -23.63 -0.43
C GLU A 483 -13.21 -25.02 -0.52
N LYS A 484 -13.91 -26.08 -0.09
CA LYS A 484 -13.37 -27.45 -0.14
C LYS A 484 -13.14 -27.91 -1.57
N LEU A 485 -14.05 -27.58 -2.49
CA LEU A 485 -13.90 -27.87 -3.91
C LEU A 485 -12.65 -27.17 -4.49
N THR A 486 -12.44 -25.89 -4.15
CA THR A 486 -11.26 -25.12 -4.59
C THR A 486 -9.97 -25.74 -4.05
N TYR A 487 -9.93 -26.12 -2.77
CA TYR A 487 -8.76 -26.77 -2.19
C TYR A 487 -8.48 -28.12 -2.86
N LYS A 488 -9.52 -28.94 -3.08
CA LYS A 488 -9.39 -30.21 -3.78
C LYS A 488 -8.79 -30.02 -5.17
N PHE A 489 -9.39 -29.12 -5.95
CA PHE A 489 -8.97 -28.86 -7.32
C PHE A 489 -7.54 -28.31 -7.38
N VAL A 490 -7.23 -27.26 -6.63
CA VAL A 490 -5.95 -26.54 -6.73
C VAL A 490 -4.76 -27.37 -6.23
N VAL A 491 -4.92 -28.14 -5.14
CA VAL A 491 -3.85 -29.01 -4.64
C VAL A 491 -3.57 -30.13 -5.62
N LEU A 492 -4.63 -30.77 -6.14
CA LEU A 492 -4.50 -31.85 -7.11
C LEU A 492 -3.87 -31.36 -8.42
N LEU A 493 -4.31 -30.20 -8.91
CA LEU A 493 -3.72 -29.55 -10.08
C LEU A 493 -2.24 -29.25 -9.87
N ALA A 494 -1.84 -28.76 -8.69
CA ALA A 494 -0.44 -28.47 -8.38
C ALA A 494 0.43 -29.74 -8.31
N LEU A 495 -0.10 -30.84 -7.77
CA LEU A 495 0.60 -32.13 -7.69
C LEU A 495 0.76 -32.78 -9.07
N ILE A 496 -0.31 -32.85 -9.85
CA ILE A 496 -0.32 -33.55 -11.15
C ILE A 496 0.48 -32.75 -12.18
N SER A 497 0.26 -31.44 -12.28
CA SER A 497 0.95 -30.63 -13.29
C SER A 497 2.42 -30.37 -12.93
N SER A 498 2.81 -30.46 -11.65
CA SER A 498 4.14 -30.07 -11.16
C SER A 498 4.55 -28.64 -11.58
N GLN A 499 3.59 -27.78 -11.93
CA GLN A 499 3.82 -26.43 -12.42
C GLN A 499 4.02 -25.43 -11.28
N ARG A 500 4.57 -24.26 -11.61
CA ARG A 500 4.66 -23.16 -10.64
C ARG A 500 3.26 -22.58 -10.41
N VAL A 501 3.02 -22.08 -9.19
CA VAL A 501 1.77 -21.39 -8.84
C VAL A 501 1.46 -20.25 -9.83
N GLN A 502 2.49 -19.51 -10.26
CA GLN A 502 2.36 -18.48 -11.31
C GLN A 502 1.72 -19.05 -12.59
N THR A 503 2.19 -20.21 -13.07
CA THR A 503 1.62 -20.88 -14.24
C THR A 503 0.15 -21.24 -14.01
N LEU A 504 -0.20 -21.77 -12.84
CA LEU A 504 -1.58 -22.15 -12.52
C LEU A 504 -2.53 -20.95 -12.54
N THR A 505 -2.07 -19.77 -12.14
CA THR A 505 -2.88 -18.53 -12.17
C THR A 505 -3.08 -17.97 -13.58
N LYS A 506 -2.32 -18.45 -14.56
CA LYS A 506 -2.40 -18.04 -15.97
C LYS A 506 -3.27 -18.96 -16.83
N VAL A 507 -3.90 -19.96 -16.23
CA VAL A 507 -4.86 -20.82 -16.94
C VAL A 507 -6.11 -20.02 -17.29
N LYS A 508 -6.48 -20.04 -18.56
CA LYS A 508 -7.66 -19.38 -19.14
C LYS A 508 -8.66 -20.41 -19.64
N LEU A 509 -9.95 -20.12 -19.49
CA LEU A 509 -11.03 -21.00 -19.97
C LEU A 509 -11.01 -21.11 -21.49
N SER A 510 -10.77 -20.00 -22.18
CA SER A 510 -10.64 -19.93 -23.64
C SER A 510 -9.56 -20.84 -24.24
N ASN A 511 -8.59 -21.29 -23.42
CA ASN A 511 -7.47 -22.11 -23.84
C ASN A 511 -7.62 -23.60 -23.46
N ILE A 512 -8.80 -24.03 -22.99
CA ILE A 512 -9.08 -25.42 -22.62
C ILE A 512 -9.61 -26.17 -23.83
N THR A 513 -8.95 -27.28 -24.18
CA THR A 513 -9.38 -28.19 -25.25
C THR A 513 -9.73 -29.55 -24.64
N TYR A 514 -10.90 -30.07 -25.00
CA TYR A 514 -11.41 -31.35 -24.52
C TYR A 514 -11.17 -32.44 -25.57
N PHE A 515 -10.58 -33.54 -25.15
CA PHE A 515 -10.43 -34.77 -25.93
C PHE A 515 -11.18 -35.91 -25.23
N GLU A 516 -11.25 -37.07 -25.87
CA GLU A 516 -11.91 -38.26 -25.32
C GLU A 516 -11.17 -38.81 -24.09
N ASP A 517 -9.84 -38.83 -24.11
CA ASP A 517 -8.96 -39.43 -23.10
C ASP A 517 -8.34 -38.40 -22.13
N LYS A 518 -8.39 -37.11 -22.46
CA LYS A 518 -7.74 -36.05 -21.68
C LYS A 518 -8.35 -34.65 -21.89
N ILE A 519 -7.91 -33.72 -21.06
CA ILE A 519 -8.08 -32.27 -21.26
C ILE A 519 -6.70 -31.65 -21.43
N GLU A 520 -6.53 -30.80 -22.44
CA GLU A 520 -5.32 -30.02 -22.62
C GLU A 520 -5.58 -28.54 -22.39
N ILE A 521 -4.63 -27.88 -21.73
CA ILE A 521 -4.72 -26.46 -21.39
C ILE A 521 -3.47 -25.76 -21.89
N LYS A 522 -3.61 -24.89 -22.89
CA LYS A 522 -2.48 -24.12 -23.43
C LYS A 522 -2.21 -22.89 -22.58
N ILE A 523 -0.98 -22.73 -22.09
CA ILE A 523 -0.56 -21.52 -21.39
C ILE A 523 -0.04 -20.52 -22.41
N THR A 524 -0.85 -19.53 -22.79
CA THR A 524 -0.47 -18.54 -23.81
C THR A 524 0.33 -17.37 -23.22
N ASP A 525 0.16 -17.09 -21.94
CA ASP A 525 0.85 -16.00 -21.25
C ASP A 525 2.36 -16.31 -21.06
N ILE A 526 3.20 -15.27 -21.12
CA ILE A 526 4.62 -15.38 -20.80
C ILE A 526 4.80 -15.76 -19.33
N ILE A 527 5.60 -16.81 -19.11
CA ILE A 527 6.01 -17.30 -17.79
C ILE A 527 7.53 -17.27 -17.66
N LYS A 528 8.04 -17.52 -16.44
CA LYS A 528 9.49 -17.46 -16.13
C LYS A 528 10.38 -18.34 -17.04
N THR A 529 9.83 -19.38 -17.65
CA THR A 529 10.56 -20.32 -18.52
C THR A 529 10.31 -20.09 -20.02
N SER A 530 9.45 -19.14 -20.37
CA SER A 530 9.24 -18.72 -21.76
C SER A 530 10.51 -18.07 -22.30
N ALA A 531 10.82 -18.33 -23.56
CA ALA A 531 11.94 -17.72 -24.27
C ALA A 531 11.66 -17.73 -25.78
N PRO A 532 12.31 -16.87 -26.58
CA PRO A 532 12.22 -16.93 -28.04
C PRO A 532 12.50 -18.33 -28.58
N GLY A 533 11.69 -18.80 -29.53
CA GLY A 533 11.81 -20.13 -30.15
C GLY A 533 11.39 -21.31 -29.25
N LYS A 534 10.99 -21.09 -27.99
CA LYS A 534 10.47 -22.17 -27.12
C LYS A 534 8.96 -22.25 -27.19
N CYS A 535 8.46 -23.49 -27.30
CA CYS A 535 7.05 -23.77 -27.13
C CYS A 535 6.58 -23.40 -25.72
N GLN A 536 5.42 -22.78 -25.63
CA GLN A 536 4.76 -22.57 -24.35
C GLN A 536 4.23 -23.90 -23.80
N PRO A 537 4.14 -24.06 -22.46
CA PRO A 537 3.71 -25.33 -21.89
C PRO A 537 2.22 -25.60 -22.15
N ILE A 538 1.92 -26.88 -22.32
CA ILE A 538 0.57 -27.43 -22.38
C ILE A 538 0.39 -28.29 -21.14
N LEU A 539 -0.66 -28.03 -20.35
CA LEU A 539 -1.01 -28.89 -19.23
C LEU A 539 -1.92 -30.00 -19.74
N THR A 540 -1.48 -31.24 -19.57
CA THR A 540 -2.27 -32.41 -19.94
C THR A 540 -2.88 -33.02 -18.69
N LEU A 541 -4.21 -33.10 -18.66
CA LEU A 541 -5.02 -33.58 -17.55
C LEU A 541 -5.80 -34.82 -18.02
N PRO A 542 -5.30 -36.05 -17.80
CA PRO A 542 -5.97 -37.27 -18.25
C PRO A 542 -7.27 -37.52 -17.49
N TYR A 543 -8.23 -38.20 -18.12
CA TYR A 543 -9.32 -38.85 -17.38
C TYR A 543 -8.75 -40.06 -16.64
N PHE A 544 -9.03 -40.13 -15.34
CA PHE A 544 -8.51 -41.18 -14.47
C PHE A 544 -9.67 -42.06 -14.01
N HIS A 545 -9.80 -43.23 -14.64
CA HIS A 545 -10.94 -44.14 -14.44
C HIS A 545 -10.72 -45.08 -13.25
N GLU A 546 -9.48 -45.38 -12.92
CA GLU A 546 -9.08 -46.25 -11.81
C GLU A 546 -9.38 -45.62 -10.45
N ASN A 547 -9.33 -44.29 -10.36
CA ASN A 547 -9.79 -43.56 -9.19
C ASN A 547 -10.59 -42.30 -9.59
N PRO A 548 -11.91 -42.44 -9.78
CA PRO A 548 -12.75 -41.34 -10.27
C PRO A 548 -12.82 -40.16 -9.28
N ASN A 549 -12.63 -40.41 -7.98
CA ASN A 549 -12.64 -39.36 -6.95
C ASN A 549 -11.40 -38.43 -7.03
N LEU A 550 -10.33 -38.88 -7.70
CA LEU A 550 -9.12 -38.13 -7.98
C LEU A 550 -8.96 -37.76 -9.47
N CYS A 551 -10.00 -37.98 -10.30
CA CYS A 551 -9.97 -37.59 -11.70
C CYS A 551 -9.96 -36.06 -11.85
N ILE A 552 -8.79 -35.48 -12.11
CA ILE A 552 -8.59 -34.03 -12.22
C ILE A 552 -9.41 -33.43 -13.36
N ALA A 553 -9.61 -34.16 -14.46
CA ALA A 553 -10.42 -33.71 -15.59
C ALA A 553 -11.90 -33.57 -15.22
N THR A 554 -12.45 -34.54 -14.47
CA THR A 554 -13.83 -34.47 -13.95
C THR A 554 -13.98 -33.34 -12.93
N ILE A 555 -13.02 -33.19 -12.02
CA ILE A 555 -13.03 -32.13 -11.01
C ILE A 555 -12.92 -30.74 -11.66
N LEU A 556 -12.11 -30.60 -12.72
CA LEU A 556 -12.00 -29.36 -13.49
C LEU A 556 -13.34 -28.94 -14.10
N LYS A 557 -14.01 -29.87 -14.79
CA LYS A 557 -15.34 -29.62 -15.38
C LYS A 557 -16.33 -29.15 -14.30
N TYR A 558 -16.44 -29.92 -13.22
CA TYR A 558 -17.32 -29.59 -12.10
C TYR A 558 -16.99 -28.23 -11.46
N TYR A 559 -15.71 -27.89 -11.33
CA TYR A 559 -15.27 -26.59 -10.81
C TYR A 559 -15.66 -25.43 -11.74
N ILE A 560 -15.51 -25.59 -13.07
CA ILE A 560 -15.93 -24.58 -14.05
C ILE A 560 -17.43 -24.34 -13.95
N ASP A 561 -18.24 -25.41 -13.93
CA ASP A 561 -19.69 -25.33 -13.84
C ASP A 561 -20.13 -24.64 -12.54
N THR A 562 -19.58 -25.07 -11.40
CA THR A 562 -19.88 -24.48 -10.08
C THR A 562 -19.53 -22.99 -10.00
N THR A 563 -18.48 -22.57 -10.72
CA THR A 563 -17.98 -21.20 -10.68
C THR A 563 -18.54 -20.28 -11.75
N GLN A 564 -19.28 -20.80 -12.74
CA GLN A 564 -19.74 -20.07 -13.91
C GLN A 564 -20.49 -18.77 -13.53
N GLN A 565 -21.41 -18.85 -12.57
CA GLN A 565 -22.21 -17.72 -12.08
C GLN A 565 -21.38 -16.60 -11.39
N TYR A 566 -20.17 -16.89 -10.94
CA TYR A 566 -19.33 -15.93 -10.20
C TYR A 566 -18.30 -15.23 -11.10
N ARG A 567 -18.19 -15.63 -12.37
CA ARG A 567 -17.09 -15.21 -13.24
C ARG A 567 -17.20 -13.79 -13.75
N ASN A 568 -18.39 -13.18 -13.84
CA ASN A 568 -18.55 -11.76 -14.23
C ASN A 568 -17.63 -11.32 -15.39
N SER A 569 -17.56 -12.10 -16.48
CA SER A 569 -16.70 -11.94 -17.68
C SER A 569 -15.20 -12.26 -17.56
N HIS A 570 -14.70 -12.75 -16.42
CA HIS A 570 -13.30 -13.15 -16.27
C HIS A 570 -12.99 -14.50 -16.94
N ASP A 571 -11.95 -14.52 -17.77
CA ASP A 571 -11.46 -15.72 -18.48
C ASP A 571 -10.50 -16.58 -17.63
N GLN A 572 -9.95 -16.06 -16.52
CA GLN A 572 -9.05 -16.82 -15.66
C GLN A 572 -9.79 -17.97 -14.96
N LEU A 573 -9.23 -19.18 -15.00
CA LEU A 573 -9.86 -20.37 -14.43
C LEU A 573 -10.07 -20.25 -12.92
N LEU A 574 -9.07 -19.79 -12.17
CA LEU A 574 -9.16 -19.71 -10.70
C LEU A 574 -9.69 -18.34 -10.26
N ILE A 575 -10.80 -18.34 -9.52
CA ILE A 575 -11.44 -17.13 -8.96
C ILE A 575 -11.46 -17.18 -7.42
N THR A 576 -11.47 -16.03 -6.76
CA THR A 576 -11.52 -15.92 -5.29
C THR A 576 -12.79 -16.58 -4.73
N ILE A 577 -12.64 -17.28 -3.59
CA ILE A 577 -13.74 -18.01 -2.94
C ILE A 577 -14.76 -17.05 -2.30
N LYS A 578 -14.31 -15.89 -1.82
CA LYS A 578 -15.16 -14.88 -1.17
C LYS A 578 -15.56 -13.78 -2.15
N LYS A 579 -16.76 -13.23 -1.96
CA LYS A 579 -17.22 -12.02 -2.65
C LYS A 579 -16.36 -10.80 -2.23
N PRO A 580 -16.12 -9.84 -3.14
CA PRO A 580 -16.36 -9.94 -4.58
C PRO A 580 -15.44 -10.97 -5.26
N HIS A 581 -16.00 -11.73 -6.22
CA HIS A 581 -15.28 -12.78 -6.93
C HIS A 581 -14.42 -12.17 -8.04
N HIS A 582 -13.10 -12.40 -7.97
CA HIS A 582 -12.10 -11.87 -8.90
C HIS A 582 -11.06 -12.95 -9.24
N PRO A 583 -10.27 -12.78 -10.32
CA PRO A 583 -9.16 -13.69 -10.62
C PRO A 583 -8.23 -13.88 -9.42
N ALA A 584 -7.92 -15.14 -9.10
CA ALA A 584 -7.11 -15.47 -7.94
C ALA A 584 -5.62 -15.13 -8.18
N SER A 585 -5.04 -14.32 -7.28
CA SER A 585 -3.60 -14.04 -7.32
C SER A 585 -2.75 -15.28 -7.02
N ALA A 586 -1.48 -15.26 -7.43
CA ALA A 586 -0.53 -16.32 -7.09
C ALA A 586 -0.36 -16.51 -5.57
N GLN A 587 -0.46 -15.43 -4.79
CA GLN A 587 -0.40 -15.50 -3.33
C GLN A 587 -1.65 -16.19 -2.76
N THR A 588 -2.82 -15.90 -3.32
CA THR A 588 -4.08 -16.53 -2.94
C THR A 588 -4.05 -18.03 -3.23
N VAL A 589 -3.63 -18.43 -4.44
CA VAL A 589 -3.50 -19.84 -4.82
C VAL A 589 -2.46 -20.56 -3.96
N ALA A 590 -1.33 -19.91 -3.66
CA ALA A 590 -0.33 -20.47 -2.73
C ALA A 590 -0.89 -20.71 -1.32
N LYS A 591 -1.75 -19.80 -0.81
CA LYS A 591 -2.43 -19.98 0.49
C LYS A 591 -3.39 -21.17 0.45
N TRP A 592 -4.16 -21.34 -0.63
CA TRP A 592 -5.06 -22.48 -0.79
C TRP A 592 -4.32 -23.81 -0.86
N ILE A 593 -3.22 -23.87 -1.63
CA ILE A 593 -2.35 -25.05 -1.65
C ILE A 593 -1.85 -25.35 -0.24
N LYS A 594 -1.29 -24.35 0.45
CA LYS A 594 -0.77 -24.54 1.82
C LYS A 594 -1.86 -25.06 2.77
N LYS A 595 -3.08 -24.51 2.71
CA LYS A 595 -4.21 -25.00 3.53
C LYS A 595 -4.57 -26.44 3.22
N GLY A 596 -4.70 -26.81 1.94
CA GLY A 596 -5.02 -28.18 1.56
C GLY A 596 -3.92 -29.17 1.91
N LEU A 597 -2.64 -28.76 1.86
CA LEU A 597 -1.52 -29.57 2.38
C LEU A 597 -1.64 -29.81 3.89
N ALA A 598 -1.94 -28.77 4.66
CA ALA A 598 -2.12 -28.89 6.12
C ALA A 598 -3.27 -29.85 6.46
N LEU A 599 -4.40 -29.76 5.74
CA LEU A 599 -5.55 -30.65 5.91
C LEU A 599 -5.22 -32.11 5.53
N GLY A 600 -4.32 -32.31 4.57
CA GLY A 600 -3.78 -33.61 4.19
C GLY A 600 -2.62 -34.10 5.06
N GLY A 601 -2.36 -33.48 6.21
CA GLY A 601 -1.37 -33.94 7.20
C GLY A 601 0.08 -33.48 6.97
N VAL A 602 0.33 -32.57 6.03
CA VAL A 602 1.69 -32.03 5.80
C VAL A 602 2.01 -30.93 6.82
N ASN A 603 3.17 -31.01 7.47
CA ASN A 603 3.64 -29.93 8.34
C ASN A 603 3.98 -28.68 7.51
N THR A 604 3.07 -27.69 7.55
CA THR A 604 3.21 -26.46 6.75
C THR A 604 4.02 -25.36 7.40
N ASP A 605 4.58 -25.58 8.59
CA ASP A 605 5.60 -24.71 9.17
C ASP A 605 6.93 -24.92 8.46
N ILE A 606 7.23 -26.18 8.12
CA ILE A 606 8.38 -26.60 7.31
C ILE A 606 8.07 -26.39 5.82
N PHE A 607 7.08 -27.13 5.29
CA PHE A 607 6.80 -27.22 3.86
C PHE A 607 5.77 -26.19 3.39
N LYS A 608 6.19 -25.28 2.51
CA LYS A 608 5.30 -24.26 1.92
C LYS A 608 4.71 -24.74 0.59
N SER A 609 3.80 -23.97 0.00
CA SER A 609 3.09 -24.31 -1.24
C SER A 609 4.00 -24.80 -2.37
N HIS A 610 5.16 -24.17 -2.58
CA HIS A 610 6.12 -24.58 -3.63
C HIS A 610 6.75 -25.97 -3.42
N SER A 611 6.70 -26.51 -2.20
CA SER A 611 7.20 -27.88 -1.92
C SER A 611 6.38 -28.96 -2.62
N THR A 612 5.13 -28.69 -3.04
CA THR A 612 4.31 -29.60 -3.84
C THR A 612 5.05 -30.12 -5.07
N ARG A 613 5.78 -29.24 -5.76
CA ARG A 613 6.59 -29.60 -6.92
C ARG A 613 7.77 -30.51 -6.56
N HIS A 614 8.35 -30.36 -5.37
CA HIS A 614 9.39 -31.28 -4.88
C HIS A 614 8.80 -32.66 -4.60
N ALA A 615 7.71 -32.70 -3.83
CA ALA A 615 7.07 -33.95 -3.43
C ALA A 615 6.55 -34.76 -4.63
N SER A 616 5.82 -34.11 -5.54
CA SER A 616 5.26 -34.75 -6.75
C SER A 616 6.34 -35.31 -7.67
N THR A 617 7.34 -34.51 -8.05
CA THR A 617 8.38 -34.96 -8.98
C THR A 617 9.30 -36.02 -8.36
N SER A 618 9.65 -35.90 -7.08
CA SER A 618 10.40 -36.95 -6.36
C SER A 618 9.60 -38.24 -6.23
N ALA A 619 8.32 -38.17 -5.90
CA ALA A 619 7.46 -39.35 -5.79
C ALA A 619 7.27 -40.05 -7.15
N ALA A 620 7.06 -39.29 -8.22
CA ALA A 620 6.96 -39.85 -9.58
C ALA A 620 8.25 -40.56 -10.00
N PHE A 621 9.42 -39.95 -9.73
CA PHE A 621 10.71 -40.58 -9.99
C PHE A 621 10.90 -41.88 -9.20
N LYS A 622 10.57 -41.87 -7.90
CA LYS A 622 10.63 -43.08 -7.05
C LYS A 622 9.69 -44.19 -7.52
N LYS A 623 8.57 -43.84 -8.16
CA LYS A 623 7.64 -44.78 -8.80
C LYS A 623 8.07 -45.22 -10.22
N GLY A 624 9.28 -44.86 -10.65
CA GLY A 624 9.87 -45.32 -11.91
C GLY A 624 9.62 -44.41 -13.12
N LEU A 625 9.03 -43.22 -12.96
CA LEU A 625 8.84 -42.30 -14.08
C LEU A 625 10.18 -41.74 -14.56
N SER A 626 10.41 -41.75 -15.88
CA SER A 626 11.66 -41.28 -16.47
C SER A 626 11.91 -39.79 -16.17
N ILE A 627 13.18 -39.42 -16.00
CA ILE A 627 13.58 -38.02 -15.77
C ILE A 627 13.13 -37.13 -16.94
N GLU A 628 13.12 -37.64 -18.16
CA GLU A 628 12.66 -36.92 -19.34
C GLU A 628 11.16 -36.55 -19.22
N SER A 629 10.32 -37.51 -18.84
CA SER A 629 8.89 -37.27 -18.62
C SER A 629 8.67 -36.25 -17.51
N ILE A 630 9.41 -36.35 -16.40
CA ILE A 630 9.36 -35.38 -15.30
C ILE A 630 9.77 -33.98 -15.77
N ARG A 631 10.84 -33.86 -16.57
CA ARG A 631 11.28 -32.58 -17.15
C ARG A 631 10.21 -31.97 -18.03
N ARG A 632 9.61 -32.76 -18.92
CA ARG A 632 8.52 -32.34 -19.81
C ARG A 632 7.34 -31.83 -19.00
N THR A 633 6.83 -32.62 -18.05
CA THR A 633 5.68 -32.26 -17.21
C THR A 633 5.92 -31.00 -16.37
N ALA A 634 7.08 -30.91 -15.72
CA ALA A 634 7.41 -29.78 -14.87
C ALA A 634 7.83 -28.51 -15.65
N GLY A 635 8.00 -28.58 -16.97
CA GLY A 635 8.46 -27.48 -17.81
C GLY A 635 9.93 -27.12 -17.60
N TRP A 636 10.79 -28.13 -17.41
CA TRP A 636 12.24 -28.00 -17.45
C TRP A 636 12.76 -28.28 -18.87
N SER A 637 13.87 -27.62 -19.25
CA SER A 637 14.54 -27.95 -20.51
C SER A 637 15.09 -29.38 -20.48
N GLU A 638 15.15 -30.00 -21.65
CA GLU A 638 15.59 -31.38 -21.84
C GLU A 638 16.96 -31.66 -21.19
N LYS A 639 17.92 -30.74 -21.33
CA LYS A 639 19.27 -30.84 -20.77
C LYS A 639 19.40 -30.31 -19.32
N SER A 640 18.30 -29.97 -18.66
CA SER A 640 18.35 -29.34 -17.34
C SER A 640 18.79 -30.30 -16.22
N SER A 641 19.78 -29.87 -15.43
CA SER A 641 20.14 -30.53 -14.16
C SER A 641 19.29 -30.05 -12.97
N THR A 642 18.30 -29.17 -13.18
CA THR A 642 17.50 -28.55 -12.11
C THR A 642 16.80 -29.59 -11.25
N PHE A 643 16.22 -30.63 -11.84
CA PHE A 643 15.57 -31.71 -11.09
C PHE A 643 16.54 -32.35 -10.10
N ASN A 644 17.66 -32.88 -10.60
CA ASN A 644 18.66 -33.58 -9.80
C ASN A 644 19.28 -32.67 -8.72
N LYS A 645 19.57 -31.41 -9.05
CA LYS A 645 20.22 -30.48 -8.11
C LYS A 645 19.27 -29.97 -7.02
N PHE A 646 18.01 -29.68 -7.35
CA PHE A 646 17.14 -28.90 -6.47
C PHE A 646 15.85 -29.59 -6.03
N TYR A 647 15.35 -30.58 -6.79
CA TYR A 647 14.01 -31.14 -6.56
C TYR A 647 14.04 -32.60 -6.12
N ASN A 648 14.94 -33.43 -6.69
CA ASN A 648 15.15 -34.80 -6.22
C ASN A 648 15.70 -34.75 -4.79
N ARG A 649 14.85 -35.10 -3.83
CA ARG A 649 15.12 -35.03 -2.39
C ARG A 649 14.62 -36.31 -1.72
N PRO A 650 15.32 -36.81 -0.70
CA PRO A 650 14.83 -37.95 0.09
C PRO A 650 13.49 -37.60 0.75
N LEU A 651 12.69 -38.63 1.04
CA LEU A 651 11.51 -38.46 1.88
C LEU A 651 11.97 -38.38 3.33
N SER A 652 11.30 -37.59 4.16
CA SER A 652 11.61 -37.43 5.59
C SER A 652 11.65 -38.74 6.40
N GLN A 653 11.20 -39.86 5.82
CA GLN A 653 11.16 -41.19 6.45
C GLN A 653 12.07 -42.23 5.76
N ASN A 654 13.04 -41.80 4.93
CA ASN A 654 13.96 -42.73 4.30
C ASN A 654 14.88 -43.40 5.35
N LYS A 655 15.07 -44.71 5.21
CA LYS A 655 16.11 -45.49 5.91
C LYS A 655 17.48 -44.83 5.76
N SER A 656 18.29 -44.85 6.81
CA SER A 656 19.63 -44.26 6.76
C SER A 656 20.52 -44.98 5.74
N PHE A 657 21.50 -44.27 5.18
CA PHE A 657 22.50 -44.87 4.28
C PHE A 657 23.19 -46.07 4.95
N ALA A 658 23.44 -45.96 6.26
CA ALA A 658 23.96 -47.05 7.08
C ALA A 658 23.02 -48.26 7.11
N GLU A 659 21.71 -48.08 7.27
CA GLU A 659 20.74 -49.19 7.22
C GLU A 659 20.67 -49.89 5.85
N TYR A 660 21.06 -49.23 4.77
CA TYR A 660 21.09 -49.84 3.43
C TYR A 660 22.40 -50.59 3.17
N LEU A 661 23.50 -50.15 3.77
CA LEU A 661 24.81 -50.79 3.66
C LEU A 661 25.02 -51.92 4.66
N LEU A 662 24.47 -51.79 5.87
CA LEU A 662 24.77 -52.66 7.00
C LEU A 662 23.68 -53.68 7.30
N ASN A 663 22.47 -53.50 6.75
CA ASN A 663 21.50 -54.59 6.76
C ASN A 663 21.71 -55.40 5.47
N GLU A 664 22.35 -56.56 5.61
CA GLU A 664 22.25 -57.61 4.61
C GLU A 664 20.76 -57.95 4.44
N LYS A 665 20.27 -57.78 3.23
CA LYS A 665 19.01 -58.37 2.81
C LYS A 665 19.29 -59.67 2.11
#